data_AF-A0A956ZQ28-F1
#
_entry.id   AF-A0A956ZQ28-F1
#
_cell.length_a   1.000
_cell.length_b   1.000
_cell.length_c   1.000
_cell.angle_alpha   90.00
_cell.angle_beta   90.00
_cell.angle_gamma   90.00
#
_symmetry.space_group_name_H-M   'P 1'
#
loop_
_entity.id
_entity.type
_entity.pdbx_description
1 polymer ?
#
loop_
_entity_poly.entity_id
_entity_poly.type
_entity_poly.pdbx_seq_one_letter_code
_entity_poly.pdbx_strand_id
1 'polypeptide(L)'
;MPPTETLSNFAALSEGIKRYTDAMRLFIREKLIARYPETWFETGVLKNLNEGQRRNLQRELKGRVDLKPAEKLDLLDPNHFGRIIEREFRGAFDGVFGEFNQAQSYLNQATNARNRNMAHSRSGDILKDDALEGLRAMQKLLEAASLPEAEEVRKLWERVNAGGSETAVAEPEVTPKAPAAAQPAPKDALPYWWQVTEPWDGFKNPNAIDEGLFAATLGAVHAGSARPEYQDATRFFEHTYFTQQLKQTIADVLSRMGGGDGASVTEMQTPFGGGKTHALLALYHLVSHPDESLAVPGVEEALSGIAVPHGASVAVIDGGEMGVEEQLKEDQTSVSTLWGEIAYQLDPVAYRKHVQASDDKGEAPGNAAYRAVLEAASPALILIDELISYLVKLKFSNSRRTMNLYRQTVQFMQEFMQEAGNVPGVCVVVTLPKSQQEFGGIDPEQLQRELGIVDEIKPRADRVVSKRTPVSDEEVYTLLSKRLFKRPDPAEVNRVIDAYYQAYEAGREKGFYDPNVFTTDYRRQMVEAYPFHPEFVDVLYKKWGAQGDFPRTRTVLQLLANVVADQWATKRHAYLIQSAHVNLERERIRTKILSAIGASVANDSVVAADIIGGDAHADGFDERQSGMYQDHKIARGVATTLLLHSAGGQLRAGALPSDIRIGTVSPLIGPEYPDEVIAELEETLWYVHRSGELLQFQSKQNLYRRIAETAQTQSPHQVTEKLHQVMTAAAGSGEGFRVLQWAGEDGAIPDAPEPAVAILAPAPTYRISDDGGQPAGQERAAIEGLWNKSGGGLRRWRNALIQVAPDREAWDRAEQATREVMAYETVLSGKGSGELSEGEKKDLQARKRDKEQSLRTSLVTAYRWVFYPGDEGKLESIALPTATANETIARRVVDRLESHDYGSPKILRAISAMFFQAKIQPRVWEDAGTELEVGELVRRFSEWTFLPILPDRVGTIRACISDGIDKGAWALAYGIPGQARRLIEKPGELNAIPDLLDGASFLVRDELLELYREQFGRVDESQDPKPPEPPVGGGQGGGASGGPGGGTGGGVQTPVPQPATRHSRVRIRVTDMPVAKSTNLQPYLWKVLQGVDIDTKLSITVEVESAAGVPEDVLNGRIVEGLEQLGIQVEWEA
;
A
#
# COMPACT_ATOMS: atom_id res chain seq x y z
N MET A 1 -34.71 41.86 -26.18
CA MET A 1 -33.94 40.67 -26.60
C MET A 1 -34.26 39.54 -25.63
N PRO A 2 -34.44 38.30 -26.08
CA PRO A 2 -34.61 37.18 -25.15
C PRO A 2 -33.30 37.00 -24.34
N PRO A 3 -33.37 36.43 -23.13
CA PRO A 3 -32.17 36.18 -22.33
C PRO A 3 -31.26 35.21 -23.07
N THR A 4 -29.99 35.58 -23.27
CA THR A 4 -28.95 34.68 -23.77
C THR A 4 -28.77 33.55 -22.76
N GLU A 5 -29.24 32.35 -23.09
CA GLU A 5 -28.96 31.12 -22.35
C GLU A 5 -27.45 30.95 -22.18
N THR A 6 -26.97 30.98 -20.94
CA THR A 6 -25.58 30.63 -20.60
C THR A 6 -25.40 29.13 -20.80
N LEU A 7 -24.79 28.73 -21.92
CA LEU A 7 -24.37 27.35 -22.17
C LEU A 7 -23.31 26.94 -21.14
N SER A 8 -23.46 25.77 -20.51
CA SER A 8 -22.44 25.21 -19.61
C SER A 8 -21.15 24.88 -20.37
N ASN A 9 -20.01 24.84 -19.67
CA ASN A 9 -18.72 24.46 -20.28
C ASN A 9 -18.79 23.05 -20.87
N PHE A 10 -19.50 22.14 -20.19
CA PHE A 10 -19.83 20.81 -20.67
C PHE A 10 -20.64 20.83 -21.96
N ALA A 11 -21.68 21.67 -22.06
CA ALA A 11 -22.49 21.77 -23.27
C ALA A 11 -21.67 22.34 -24.44
N ALA A 12 -20.84 23.36 -24.19
CA ALA A 12 -20.00 23.96 -25.21
C ALA A 12 -18.93 22.99 -25.73
N LEU A 13 -18.26 22.27 -24.83
CA LEU A 13 -17.28 21.24 -25.21
C LEU A 13 -17.95 20.06 -25.93
N SER A 14 -19.10 19.59 -25.46
CA SER A 14 -19.86 18.50 -26.10
C SER A 14 -20.29 18.86 -27.52
N GLU A 15 -20.75 20.10 -27.72
CA GLU A 15 -21.09 20.61 -29.03
C GLU A 15 -19.84 20.74 -29.93
N GLY A 16 -18.72 21.19 -29.36
CA GLY A 16 -17.42 21.26 -30.06
C GLY A 16 -16.93 19.89 -30.50
N ILE A 17 -16.98 18.88 -29.62
CA ILE A 17 -16.59 17.49 -29.92
C ILE A 17 -17.45 16.92 -31.04
N LYS A 18 -18.76 17.15 -31.01
CA LYS A 18 -19.67 16.67 -32.06
C LYS A 18 -19.31 17.28 -33.41
N ARG A 19 -19.18 18.60 -33.49
CA ARG A 19 -18.83 19.32 -34.73
C ARG A 19 -17.46 18.88 -35.26
N TYR A 20 -16.46 18.78 -34.38
CA TYR A 20 -15.14 18.25 -34.73
C TYR A 20 -15.21 16.82 -35.26
N THR A 21 -15.96 15.94 -34.59
CA THR A 21 -16.04 14.52 -34.95
C THR A 21 -16.69 14.33 -36.31
N ASP A 22 -17.80 15.01 -36.58
CA ASP A 22 -18.53 14.89 -37.83
C ASP A 22 -17.73 15.44 -39.01
N ALA A 23 -17.05 16.59 -38.83
CA ALA A 23 -16.20 17.18 -39.85
C ALA A 23 -14.95 16.32 -40.15
N MET A 24 -14.26 15.86 -39.10
CA MET A 24 -13.05 15.05 -39.24
C MET A 24 -13.32 13.67 -39.83
N ARG A 25 -14.49 13.07 -39.57
CA ARG A 25 -14.94 11.84 -40.24
C ARG A 25 -14.91 12.02 -41.76
N LEU A 26 -15.62 13.03 -42.26
CA LEU A 26 -15.74 13.28 -43.69
C LEU A 26 -14.37 13.58 -44.32
N PHE A 27 -13.57 14.39 -43.64
CA PHE A 27 -12.22 14.74 -44.07
C PHE A 27 -11.28 13.53 -44.16
N ILE A 28 -11.20 12.72 -43.10
CA ILE A 28 -10.36 11.51 -43.07
C ILE A 28 -10.79 10.54 -44.16
N ARG A 29 -12.11 10.35 -44.36
CA ARG A 29 -12.63 9.51 -45.44
C ARG A 29 -12.18 10.02 -46.80
N GLU A 30 -12.30 11.32 -47.08
CA GLU A 30 -11.87 11.89 -48.35
C GLU A 30 -10.39 11.63 -48.63
N LYS A 31 -9.52 11.90 -47.64
CA LYS A 31 -8.06 11.68 -47.77
C LYS A 31 -7.70 10.21 -47.93
N LEU A 32 -8.37 9.32 -47.20
CA LEU A 32 -8.12 7.89 -47.31
C LEU A 32 -8.68 7.29 -48.61
N ILE A 33 -9.81 7.78 -49.13
CA ILE A 33 -10.33 7.37 -50.46
C ILE A 33 -9.40 7.84 -51.57
N ALA A 34 -8.89 9.08 -51.50
CA ALA A 34 -7.91 9.58 -52.47
C ALA A 34 -6.65 8.70 -52.54
N ARG A 35 -6.26 8.09 -51.41
CA ARG A 35 -5.11 7.19 -51.34
C ARG A 35 -5.42 5.72 -51.61
N TYR A 36 -6.59 5.25 -51.18
CA TYR A 36 -7.01 3.84 -51.23
C TYR A 36 -8.45 3.73 -51.78
N PRO A 37 -8.69 3.96 -53.09
CA PRO A 37 -10.04 4.13 -53.63
C PRO A 37 -11.03 3.00 -53.29
N GLU A 38 -10.56 1.75 -53.34
CA GLU A 38 -11.39 0.55 -53.13
C GLU A 38 -11.26 -0.09 -51.74
N THR A 39 -10.26 0.31 -50.94
CA THR A 39 -9.94 -0.35 -49.64
C THR A 39 -9.62 0.63 -48.52
N TRP A 40 -10.10 1.87 -48.61
CA TRP A 40 -9.81 2.93 -47.65
C TRP A 40 -10.18 2.57 -46.20
N PHE A 41 -11.22 1.77 -45.99
CA PHE A 41 -11.64 1.37 -44.66
C PHE A 41 -10.81 0.19 -44.12
N GLU A 42 -10.61 -0.85 -44.92
CA GLU A 42 -9.86 -2.04 -44.52
C GLU A 42 -8.36 -1.75 -44.38
N THR A 43 -7.79 -0.99 -45.32
CA THR A 43 -6.36 -0.66 -45.35
C THR A 43 -6.06 0.65 -44.62
N GLY A 44 -6.81 1.72 -44.89
CA GLY A 44 -6.53 3.05 -44.31
C GLY A 44 -7.01 3.21 -42.86
N VAL A 45 -8.01 2.43 -42.43
CA VAL A 45 -8.56 2.50 -41.06
C VAL A 45 -8.22 1.26 -40.23
N LEU A 46 -8.73 0.08 -40.58
CA LEU A 46 -8.64 -1.11 -39.72
C LEU A 46 -7.20 -1.56 -39.44
N LYS A 47 -6.29 -1.51 -40.42
CA LYS A 47 -4.87 -1.86 -40.21
C LYS A 47 -4.14 -0.89 -39.28
N ASN A 48 -4.59 0.35 -39.19
CA ASN A 48 -3.93 1.42 -38.43
C ASN A 48 -4.38 1.48 -36.96
N LEU A 49 -5.53 0.89 -36.61
CA LEU A 49 -5.98 0.75 -35.23
C LEU A 49 -5.20 -0.35 -34.47
N ASN A 50 -5.14 -0.24 -33.14
CA ASN A 50 -4.55 -1.29 -32.29
C ASN A 50 -5.47 -2.52 -32.18
N GLU A 51 -4.96 -3.62 -31.62
CA GLU A 51 -5.69 -4.88 -31.54
C GLU A 51 -6.98 -4.78 -30.70
N GLY A 52 -7.02 -3.94 -29.67
CA GLY A 52 -8.23 -3.69 -28.88
C GLY A 52 -9.30 -2.88 -29.65
N GLN A 53 -8.92 -1.73 -30.19
CA GLN A 53 -9.77 -0.85 -31.01
C GLN A 53 -10.28 -1.57 -32.25
N ARG A 54 -9.40 -2.30 -32.94
CA ARG A 54 -9.76 -3.11 -34.10
C ARG A 54 -10.75 -4.21 -33.74
N ARG A 55 -10.55 -4.95 -32.64
CA ARG A 55 -11.51 -5.98 -32.18
C ARG A 55 -12.86 -5.38 -31.80
N ASN A 56 -12.88 -4.22 -31.14
CA ASN A 56 -14.13 -3.53 -30.79
C ASN A 56 -14.89 -3.08 -32.03
N LEU A 57 -14.21 -2.40 -32.96
CA LEU A 57 -14.80 -1.94 -34.23
C LEU A 57 -15.25 -3.13 -35.10
N GLN A 58 -14.47 -4.21 -35.16
CA GLN A 58 -14.81 -5.45 -35.87
C GLN A 58 -16.00 -6.19 -35.22
N ARG A 59 -16.15 -6.13 -33.90
CA ARG A 59 -17.31 -6.71 -33.20
C ARG A 59 -18.59 -5.94 -33.55
N GLU A 60 -18.53 -4.62 -33.66
CA GLU A 60 -19.65 -3.79 -34.11
C GLU A 60 -20.00 -4.03 -35.58
N LEU A 61 -18.99 -4.30 -36.42
CA LEU A 61 -19.16 -4.68 -37.84
C LEU A 61 -19.71 -6.10 -38.02
N LYS A 62 -19.37 -7.06 -37.16
CA LYS A 62 -19.77 -8.48 -37.27
C LYS A 62 -21.29 -8.71 -37.24
N GLY A 63 -22.07 -7.75 -36.72
CA GLY A 63 -23.52 -7.80 -36.70
C GLY A 63 -24.22 -7.16 -37.92
N ARG A 64 -23.47 -6.57 -38.87
CA ARG A 64 -24.02 -5.75 -39.98
C ARG A 64 -23.21 -5.95 -41.26
N VAL A 65 -23.53 -7.00 -42.02
CA VAL A 65 -22.68 -7.51 -43.12
C VAL A 65 -22.69 -6.64 -44.38
N ASP A 66 -23.66 -5.72 -44.56
CA ASP A 66 -23.82 -4.92 -45.80
C ASP A 66 -23.88 -3.40 -45.57
N LEU A 67 -23.03 -2.86 -44.68
CA LEU A 67 -23.02 -1.42 -44.41
C LEU A 67 -22.45 -0.61 -45.59
N LYS A 68 -23.19 0.43 -46.02
CA LYS A 68 -22.72 1.40 -47.00
C LYS A 68 -21.49 2.15 -46.45
N PRO A 69 -20.59 2.69 -47.30
CA PRO A 69 -19.41 3.44 -46.85
C PRO A 69 -19.70 4.60 -45.90
N ALA A 70 -20.90 5.19 -45.96
CA ALA A 70 -21.36 6.22 -45.05
C ALA A 70 -21.61 5.69 -43.62
N GLU A 71 -22.16 4.49 -43.48
CA GLU A 71 -22.50 3.89 -42.17
C GLU A 71 -21.25 3.33 -41.46
N LYS A 72 -20.23 2.93 -42.22
CA LYS A 72 -18.90 2.59 -41.68
C LYS A 72 -18.20 3.80 -41.07
N LEU A 73 -18.50 5.00 -41.56
CA LEU A 73 -17.86 6.25 -41.13
C LEU A 73 -18.34 6.72 -39.75
N ASP A 74 -19.62 6.48 -39.45
CA ASP A 74 -20.25 6.85 -38.17
C ASP A 74 -19.66 6.06 -36.97
N LEU A 75 -18.93 4.98 -37.24
CA LEU A 75 -18.24 4.17 -36.24
C LEU A 75 -16.87 4.76 -35.84
N LEU A 76 -16.33 5.72 -36.60
CA LEU A 76 -15.07 6.38 -36.26
C LEU A 76 -15.31 7.48 -35.24
N ASP A 77 -14.37 7.73 -34.36
CA ASP A 77 -14.53 8.69 -33.28
C ASP A 77 -13.17 9.36 -33.00
N PRO A 78 -13.09 10.38 -32.11
CA PRO A 78 -11.83 11.05 -31.83
C PRO A 78 -10.68 10.13 -31.41
N ASN A 79 -10.98 8.99 -30.74
CA ASN A 79 -9.96 8.03 -30.31
C ASN A 79 -9.38 7.23 -31.48
N HIS A 80 -10.11 7.15 -32.60
CA HIS A 80 -9.65 6.54 -33.85
C HIS A 80 -8.81 7.51 -34.69
N PHE A 81 -9.19 8.80 -34.73
CA PHE A 81 -8.55 9.78 -35.63
C PHE A 81 -7.06 9.95 -35.36
N GLY A 82 -6.66 10.07 -34.10
CA GLY A 82 -5.26 10.25 -33.72
C GLY A 82 -4.35 9.21 -34.37
N ARG A 83 -4.68 7.92 -34.20
CA ARG A 83 -3.87 6.82 -34.75
C ARG A 83 -3.94 6.70 -36.26
N ILE A 84 -5.10 6.94 -36.86
CA ILE A 84 -5.26 6.90 -38.32
C ILE A 84 -4.39 7.99 -38.96
N ILE A 85 -4.47 9.21 -38.44
CA ILE A 85 -3.72 10.36 -38.94
C ILE A 85 -2.23 10.18 -38.67
N GLU A 86 -1.83 9.71 -37.48
CA GLU A 86 -0.42 9.45 -37.16
C GLU A 86 0.23 8.42 -38.11
N ARG A 87 -0.43 7.29 -38.35
CA ARG A 87 0.14 6.20 -39.17
C ARG A 87 0.11 6.49 -40.66
N GLU A 88 -0.89 7.23 -41.12
CA GLU A 88 -0.99 7.65 -42.51
C GLU A 88 -0.48 9.06 -42.76
N PHE A 89 0.21 9.66 -41.79
CA PHE A 89 0.59 11.07 -41.83
C PHE A 89 1.32 11.42 -43.12
N ARG A 90 2.46 10.76 -43.36
CA ARG A 90 3.34 11.03 -44.51
C ARG A 90 2.71 10.82 -45.89
N GLY A 91 1.63 10.06 -46.00
CA GLY A 91 1.06 9.77 -47.33
C GLY A 91 -0.39 10.15 -47.53
N ALA A 92 -1.13 10.56 -46.50
CA ALA A 92 -2.49 11.10 -46.65
C ALA A 92 -2.68 12.49 -46.02
N PHE A 93 -1.81 12.91 -45.08
CA PHE A 93 -2.07 14.09 -44.24
C PHE A 93 -0.89 15.09 -44.09
N ASP A 94 0.30 14.78 -44.63
CA ASP A 94 1.53 15.59 -44.50
C ASP A 94 1.36 17.01 -45.05
N GLY A 95 0.71 17.13 -46.22
CA GLY A 95 0.39 18.43 -46.83
C GLY A 95 -0.77 19.19 -46.18
N VAL A 96 -1.30 18.69 -45.06
CA VAL A 96 -2.46 19.27 -44.35
C VAL A 96 -2.05 19.79 -42.97
N PHE A 97 -1.46 18.95 -42.13
CA PHE A 97 -1.24 19.28 -40.71
C PHE A 97 0.15 19.85 -40.38
N GLY A 98 0.97 20.18 -41.38
CA GLY A 98 2.29 20.79 -41.14
C GLY A 98 3.22 19.87 -40.35
N GLU A 99 3.78 20.35 -39.24
CA GLU A 99 4.71 19.56 -38.40
C GLU A 99 3.99 18.44 -37.63
N PHE A 100 4.47 17.19 -37.82
CA PHE A 100 3.94 15.99 -37.18
C PHE A 100 3.78 16.10 -35.67
N ASN A 101 4.80 16.60 -34.96
CA ASN A 101 4.79 16.70 -33.50
C ASN A 101 3.70 17.66 -32.98
N GLN A 102 3.46 18.75 -33.70
CA GLN A 102 2.43 19.72 -33.34
C GLN A 102 1.03 19.15 -33.60
N ALA A 103 0.83 18.50 -34.75
CA ALA A 103 -0.42 17.81 -35.08
C ALA A 103 -0.74 16.70 -34.06
N GLN A 104 0.28 15.93 -33.67
CA GLN A 104 0.17 14.88 -32.65
C GLN A 104 -0.25 15.44 -31.29
N SER A 105 0.34 16.57 -30.86
CA SER A 105 -0.04 17.25 -29.62
C SER A 105 -1.53 17.63 -29.60
N TYR A 106 -2.02 18.27 -30.66
CA TYR A 106 -3.43 18.67 -30.74
C TYR A 106 -4.39 17.47 -30.85
N LEU A 107 -4.01 16.40 -31.57
CA LEU A 107 -4.80 15.17 -31.65
C LEU A 107 -4.95 14.50 -30.28
N ASN A 108 -3.87 14.50 -29.48
CA ASN A 108 -3.89 13.98 -28.11
C ASN A 108 -4.75 14.85 -27.19
N GLN A 109 -4.66 16.18 -27.29
CA GLN A 109 -5.50 17.09 -26.51
C GLN A 109 -7.00 16.92 -26.83
N ALA A 110 -7.38 16.83 -28.11
CA ALA A 110 -8.77 16.58 -28.52
C ALA A 110 -9.28 15.21 -28.04
N THR A 111 -8.42 14.18 -28.08
CA THR A 111 -8.72 12.83 -27.56
C THR A 111 -8.90 12.83 -26.05
N ASN A 112 -8.03 13.54 -25.32
CA ASN A 112 -8.09 13.65 -23.86
C ASN A 112 -9.33 14.43 -23.41
N ALA A 113 -9.68 15.53 -24.09
CA ALA A 113 -10.89 16.30 -23.81
C ALA A 113 -12.16 15.45 -23.90
N ARG A 114 -12.21 14.49 -24.84
CA ARG A 114 -13.30 13.51 -24.92
C ARG A 114 -13.23 12.46 -23.80
N ASN A 115 -12.08 11.84 -23.58
CA ASN A 115 -11.95 10.70 -22.66
C ASN A 115 -12.05 11.09 -21.18
N ARG A 116 -11.42 12.20 -20.78
CA ARG A 116 -11.44 12.65 -19.37
C ARG A 116 -12.77 13.31 -19.01
N ASN A 117 -13.32 14.14 -19.90
CA ASN A 117 -14.40 15.05 -19.50
C ASN A 117 -15.82 14.55 -19.86
N MET A 118 -15.97 13.57 -20.75
CA MET A 118 -17.28 12.94 -21.04
C MET A 118 -17.47 11.56 -20.40
N ALA A 119 -16.41 10.78 -20.16
CA ALA A 119 -16.54 9.42 -19.60
C ALA A 119 -16.60 9.36 -18.06
N HIS A 120 -16.16 10.42 -17.37
CA HIS A 120 -16.06 10.48 -15.90
C HIS A 120 -16.62 11.77 -15.29
N SER A 121 -17.75 12.30 -15.80
CA SER A 121 -18.44 13.39 -15.10
C SER A 121 -19.20 12.84 -13.88
N ARG A 122 -18.54 12.83 -12.72
CA ARG A 122 -19.18 12.80 -11.39
C ARG A 122 -19.26 14.24 -10.87
N SER A 123 -20.49 14.73 -10.67
CA SER A 123 -20.89 15.98 -9.98
C SER A 123 -20.04 17.25 -10.23
N GLY A 124 -20.36 18.00 -11.29
CA GLY A 124 -19.85 19.35 -11.58
C GLY A 124 -19.83 19.67 -13.07
N ASP A 125 -19.90 20.95 -13.45
CA ASP A 125 -19.58 21.40 -14.82
C ASP A 125 -18.05 21.30 -15.06
N ILE A 126 -17.60 21.14 -16.31
CA ILE A 126 -16.17 20.99 -16.62
C ILE A 126 -15.44 22.30 -16.29
N LEU A 127 -14.18 22.21 -15.81
CA LEU A 127 -13.31 23.36 -15.63
C LEU A 127 -13.20 24.17 -16.92
N LYS A 128 -13.25 25.49 -16.80
CA LYS A 128 -13.18 26.42 -17.93
C LYS A 128 -11.92 26.18 -18.76
N ASP A 129 -10.78 25.98 -18.11
CA ASP A 129 -9.50 25.76 -18.78
C ASP A 129 -9.47 24.46 -19.59
N ASP A 130 -10.02 23.37 -19.06
CA ASP A 130 -10.11 22.09 -19.76
C ASP A 130 -11.02 22.17 -21.00
N ALA A 131 -12.13 22.91 -20.89
CA ALA A 131 -13.02 23.18 -22.02
C ALA A 131 -12.35 24.06 -23.08
N LEU A 132 -11.62 25.09 -22.66
CA LEU A 132 -10.87 25.97 -23.55
C LEU A 132 -9.72 25.24 -24.27
N GLU A 133 -8.96 24.40 -23.57
CA GLU A 133 -7.87 23.61 -24.16
C GLU A 133 -8.42 22.64 -25.22
N GLY A 134 -9.46 21.89 -24.88
CA GLY A 134 -10.10 20.95 -25.81
C GLY A 134 -10.68 21.64 -27.04
N LEU A 135 -11.42 22.73 -26.87
CA LEU A 135 -11.98 23.53 -27.97
C LEU A 135 -10.88 24.16 -28.84
N ARG A 136 -9.77 24.60 -28.23
CA ARG A 136 -8.65 25.19 -28.97
C ARG A 136 -7.91 24.16 -29.81
N ALA A 137 -7.67 22.96 -29.28
CA ALA A 137 -7.05 21.87 -30.01
C ALA A 137 -7.91 21.43 -31.21
N MET A 138 -9.22 21.28 -31.01
CA MET A 138 -10.18 20.96 -32.08
C MET A 138 -10.22 22.06 -33.15
N GLN A 139 -10.26 23.33 -32.75
CA GLN A 139 -10.18 24.46 -33.67
C GLN A 139 -8.91 24.40 -34.51
N LYS A 140 -7.73 24.21 -33.90
CA LYS A 140 -6.45 24.20 -34.61
C LYS A 140 -6.35 23.06 -35.64
N LEU A 141 -6.92 21.90 -35.33
CA LEU A 141 -7.00 20.79 -36.27
C LEU A 141 -7.95 21.09 -37.44
N LEU A 142 -9.13 21.66 -37.18
CA LEU A 142 -10.08 22.03 -38.24
C LEU A 142 -9.53 23.16 -39.12
N GLU A 143 -8.82 24.14 -38.54
CA GLU A 143 -8.13 25.21 -39.28
C GLU A 143 -7.06 24.63 -40.22
N ALA A 144 -6.22 23.73 -39.72
CA ALA A 144 -5.20 23.07 -40.54
C ALA A 144 -5.83 22.24 -41.68
N ALA A 145 -6.98 21.60 -41.42
CA ALA A 145 -7.73 20.88 -42.44
C ALA A 145 -8.53 21.78 -43.40
N SER A 146 -8.50 23.11 -43.22
CA SER A 146 -9.28 24.10 -43.99
C SER A 146 -10.79 23.82 -43.97
N LEU A 147 -11.30 23.33 -42.82
CA LEU A 147 -12.70 22.97 -42.63
C LEU A 147 -13.51 24.15 -42.04
N PRO A 148 -14.72 24.45 -42.57
CA PRO A 148 -15.53 25.60 -42.13
C PRO A 148 -16.00 25.50 -40.67
N GLU A 149 -16.11 24.28 -40.12
CA GLU A 149 -16.48 24.02 -38.73
C GLU A 149 -15.48 24.59 -37.72
N ALA A 150 -14.25 24.94 -38.15
CA ALA A 150 -13.26 25.64 -37.34
C ALA A 150 -13.82 26.94 -36.75
N GLU A 151 -14.60 27.68 -37.54
CA GLU A 151 -15.20 28.95 -37.14
C GLU A 151 -16.32 28.77 -36.10
N GLU A 152 -17.04 27.65 -36.17
CA GLU A 152 -18.10 27.32 -35.21
C GLU A 152 -17.52 26.88 -33.87
N VAL A 153 -16.44 26.09 -33.89
CA VAL A 153 -15.66 25.72 -32.70
C VAL A 153 -14.98 26.95 -32.09
N ARG A 154 -14.47 27.88 -32.91
CA ARG A 154 -13.95 29.18 -32.44
C ARG A 154 -15.01 29.98 -31.71
N LYS A 155 -16.24 30.05 -32.22
CA LYS A 155 -17.37 30.73 -31.54
C LYS A 155 -17.77 30.05 -30.24
N LEU A 156 -17.61 28.74 -30.11
CA LEU A 156 -17.82 28.02 -28.84
C LEU A 156 -16.70 28.38 -27.84
N TRP A 157 -15.45 28.39 -28.30
CA TRP A 157 -14.29 28.81 -27.50
C TRP A 157 -14.42 30.25 -27.02
N GLU A 158 -14.81 31.18 -27.89
CA GLU A 158 -15.04 32.60 -27.56
C GLU A 158 -16.19 32.78 -26.56
N ARG A 159 -17.25 31.99 -26.65
CA ARG A 159 -18.36 32.01 -25.68
C ARG A 159 -17.92 31.55 -24.30
N VAL A 160 -17.15 30.45 -24.22
CA VAL A 160 -16.56 29.96 -22.96
C VAL A 160 -15.57 31.00 -22.41
N ASN A 161 -14.78 31.63 -23.27
CA ASN A 161 -13.79 32.63 -22.86
C ASN A 161 -14.45 33.93 -22.36
N ALA A 162 -15.47 34.44 -23.08
CA ALA A 162 -16.19 35.68 -22.81
C ALA A 162 -17.12 35.62 -21.59
N GLY A 163 -17.53 34.42 -21.14
CA GLY A 163 -18.28 34.22 -19.90
C GLY A 163 -17.53 34.61 -18.60
N GLY A 164 -16.44 35.36 -18.69
CA GLY A 164 -15.62 35.82 -17.55
C GLY A 164 -15.33 37.32 -17.53
N SER A 165 -16.05 38.18 -18.26
CA SER A 165 -15.79 39.62 -18.26
C SER A 165 -17.08 40.45 -18.33
N GLU A 166 -17.65 40.77 -17.17
CA GLU A 166 -18.04 42.13 -16.76
C GLU A 166 -18.78 42.10 -15.41
N THR A 167 -18.52 43.11 -14.59
CA THR A 167 -19.06 43.42 -13.26
C THR A 167 -18.61 42.57 -12.08
N ALA A 168 -17.75 43.20 -11.26
CA ALA A 168 -17.66 42.95 -9.84
C ALA A 168 -19.04 43.08 -9.19
N VAL A 169 -19.71 41.96 -9.02
CA VAL A 169 -20.78 41.72 -8.04
C VAL A 169 -20.50 40.32 -7.50
N ALA A 170 -20.42 40.22 -6.18
CA ALA A 170 -20.09 39.03 -5.41
C ALA A 170 -20.51 37.72 -6.10
N GLU A 171 -19.54 36.87 -6.41
CA GLU A 171 -19.81 35.48 -6.76
C GLU A 171 -20.64 34.85 -5.62
N PRO A 172 -21.76 34.17 -5.92
CA PRO A 172 -22.37 33.31 -4.92
C PRO A 172 -21.38 32.18 -4.70
N GLU A 173 -20.98 31.99 -3.44
CA GLU A 173 -20.24 30.84 -2.96
C GLU A 173 -20.76 29.56 -3.64
N VAL A 174 -20.06 29.04 -4.64
CA VAL A 174 -20.07 27.61 -4.89
C VAL A 174 -19.11 27.06 -3.85
N THR A 175 -19.64 26.90 -2.65
CA THR A 175 -19.05 25.99 -1.67
C THR A 175 -18.71 24.70 -2.43
N PRO A 176 -17.42 24.29 -2.53
CA PRO A 176 -17.15 22.87 -2.74
C PRO A 176 -18.00 22.18 -1.69
N LYS A 177 -18.86 21.22 -2.06
CA LYS A 177 -19.83 20.59 -1.14
C LYS A 177 -19.15 20.50 0.21
N ALA A 178 -19.50 21.44 1.09
CA ALA A 178 -18.76 21.58 2.32
C ALA A 178 -18.99 20.24 3.02
N PRO A 179 -18.00 19.66 3.72
CA PRO A 179 -18.39 18.86 4.87
C PRO A 179 -19.36 19.76 5.63
N ALA A 180 -20.64 19.33 5.70
CA ALA A 180 -21.82 20.16 5.98
C ALA A 180 -21.44 21.44 6.72
N ALA A 181 -21.56 22.61 6.07
CA ALA A 181 -21.10 23.93 6.54
C ALA A 181 -20.79 23.89 8.04
N ALA A 182 -19.49 23.77 8.39
CA ALA A 182 -19.07 23.58 9.76
C ALA A 182 -19.82 24.60 10.61
N GLN A 183 -20.78 24.12 11.39
CA GLN A 183 -21.43 24.93 12.41
C GLN A 183 -20.27 25.55 13.20
N PRO A 184 -20.33 26.84 13.57
CA PRO A 184 -19.33 27.40 14.47
C PRO A 184 -19.21 26.39 15.61
N ALA A 185 -17.98 25.88 15.76
CA ALA A 185 -17.63 24.94 16.80
C ALA A 185 -18.37 25.36 18.08
N PRO A 186 -19.05 24.43 18.79
CA PRO A 186 -19.57 24.76 20.12
C PRO A 186 -18.49 25.52 20.87
N LYS A 187 -18.84 26.46 21.76
CA LYS A 187 -17.87 27.33 22.46
C LYS A 187 -16.66 26.57 23.07
N ASP A 188 -16.77 25.25 23.24
CA ASP A 188 -15.78 24.32 23.77
C ASP A 188 -15.03 23.44 22.72
N ALA A 189 -15.28 23.56 21.42
CA ALA A 189 -14.55 22.82 20.38
C ALA A 189 -13.24 23.53 19.96
N LEU A 190 -12.23 22.73 19.61
CA LEU A 190 -10.89 23.20 19.25
C LEU A 190 -10.91 23.95 17.90
N PRO A 191 -10.24 25.11 17.78
CA PRO A 191 -10.17 25.85 16.52
C PRO A 191 -9.13 25.25 15.57
N TYR A 192 -9.46 25.18 14.27
CA TYR A 192 -8.49 24.88 13.21
C TYR A 192 -7.44 25.98 13.08
N TRP A 193 -6.27 25.67 12.52
CA TRP A 193 -5.16 26.62 12.50
C TRP A 193 -5.53 27.95 11.82
N TRP A 194 -6.31 27.89 10.74
CA TRP A 194 -6.74 29.04 9.95
C TRP A 194 -7.82 29.89 10.63
N GLN A 195 -8.34 29.45 11.78
CA GLN A 195 -9.23 30.22 12.65
C GLN A 195 -8.46 30.97 13.75
N VAL A 196 -7.24 30.52 14.07
CA VAL A 196 -6.39 31.11 15.12
C VAL A 196 -5.39 32.11 14.55
N THR A 197 -4.85 31.84 13.37
CA THR A 197 -3.92 32.74 12.68
C THR A 197 -4.17 32.80 11.18
N GLU A 198 -3.81 33.95 10.61
CA GLU A 198 -3.94 34.27 9.21
C GLU A 198 -2.54 34.40 8.57
N PRO A 199 -2.29 33.79 7.40
CA PRO A 199 -1.10 34.06 6.61
C PRO A 199 -1.02 35.53 6.18
N TRP A 200 0.19 36.05 5.96
CA TRP A 200 0.33 37.35 5.30
C TRP A 200 -0.30 37.33 3.89
N ASP A 201 -0.75 38.49 3.40
CA ASP A 201 -1.56 38.57 2.17
C ASP A 201 -0.88 37.92 0.95
N GLY A 202 0.44 38.07 0.83
CA GLY A 202 1.26 37.44 -0.21
C GLY A 202 1.29 35.90 -0.17
N PHE A 203 0.89 35.27 0.95
CA PHE A 203 0.90 33.83 1.16
C PHE A 203 -0.50 33.19 1.17
N LYS A 204 -1.56 33.95 0.88
CA LYS A 204 -2.94 33.44 0.87
C LYS A 204 -3.33 32.77 -0.44
N ASN A 205 -2.69 33.12 -1.56
CA ASN A 205 -3.06 32.65 -2.89
C ASN A 205 -1.95 31.77 -3.49
N PRO A 206 -2.20 30.46 -3.73
CA PRO A 206 -1.23 29.54 -4.31
C PRO A 206 -0.67 30.00 -5.67
N ASN A 207 -1.49 30.71 -6.46
CA ASN A 207 -1.10 31.16 -7.79
C ASN A 207 -0.19 32.40 -7.76
N ALA A 208 -0.22 33.16 -6.66
CA ALA A 208 0.60 34.35 -6.46
C ALA A 208 1.97 34.06 -5.84
N ILE A 209 2.23 32.82 -5.40
CA ILE A 209 3.53 32.43 -4.84
C ILE A 209 4.56 32.29 -5.98
N ASP A 210 5.42 33.29 -6.14
CA ASP A 210 6.56 33.26 -7.06
C ASP A 210 7.91 33.19 -6.32
N GLU A 211 9.00 32.93 -7.07
CA GLU A 211 10.34 32.87 -6.48
C GLU A 211 10.86 34.24 -6.02
N GLY A 212 10.35 35.33 -6.60
CA GLY A 212 10.71 36.72 -6.31
C GLY A 212 10.23 37.19 -4.93
N LEU A 213 9.14 36.62 -4.39
CA LEU A 213 8.67 36.85 -3.02
C LEU A 213 9.75 36.60 -1.94
N PHE A 214 10.76 35.80 -2.27
CA PHE A 214 11.80 35.38 -1.33
C PHE A 214 13.20 35.80 -1.79
N ALA A 215 13.29 36.61 -2.86
CA ALA A 215 14.52 37.22 -3.35
C ALA A 215 14.43 38.73 -3.14
N ALA A 216 15.17 39.23 -2.16
CA ALA A 216 15.49 40.64 -2.06
C ALA A 216 17.00 40.79 -2.28
N THR A 217 17.39 41.68 -3.17
CA THR A 217 18.78 42.16 -3.27
C THR A 217 18.87 43.48 -2.51
N LEU A 218 20.02 43.73 -1.87
CA LEU A 218 20.25 45.02 -1.24
C LEU A 218 20.26 46.13 -2.30
N GLY A 219 20.77 45.84 -3.50
CA GLY A 219 20.74 46.76 -4.65
C GLY A 219 19.32 47.21 -5.03
N ALA A 220 18.36 46.29 -5.19
CA ALA A 220 16.99 46.64 -5.54
C ALA A 220 16.30 47.53 -4.51
N VAL A 221 16.54 47.29 -3.21
CA VAL A 221 15.99 48.13 -2.12
C VAL A 221 16.60 49.52 -2.14
N HIS A 222 17.92 49.60 -2.32
CA HIS A 222 18.62 50.88 -2.44
C HIS A 222 18.16 51.68 -3.68
N ALA A 223 17.89 51.00 -4.79
CA ALA A 223 17.41 51.59 -6.03
C ALA A 223 15.90 51.93 -6.02
N GLY A 224 15.16 51.64 -4.94
CA GLY A 224 13.72 51.90 -4.85
C GLY A 224 12.85 51.02 -5.74
N SER A 225 13.37 49.89 -6.21
CA SER A 225 12.69 48.96 -7.13
C SER A 225 12.28 47.63 -6.49
N ALA A 226 12.57 47.46 -5.19
CA ALA A 226 12.17 46.28 -4.44
C ALA A 226 10.68 46.27 -4.11
N ARG A 227 10.17 45.10 -3.75
CA ARG A 227 8.78 44.94 -3.32
C ARG A 227 8.51 45.66 -1.99
N PRO A 228 7.26 46.08 -1.72
CA PRO A 228 6.92 46.78 -0.49
C PRO A 228 7.35 46.06 0.81
N GLU A 229 7.34 44.73 0.84
CA GLU A 229 7.73 43.93 2.01
C GLU A 229 9.22 44.06 2.37
N TYR A 230 10.06 44.47 1.41
CA TYR A 230 11.50 44.68 1.59
C TYR A 230 11.90 46.17 1.49
N GLN A 231 11.12 46.97 0.75
CA GLN A 231 11.37 48.40 0.52
C GLN A 231 10.92 49.26 1.70
N ASP A 232 9.78 48.92 2.32
CA ASP A 232 9.21 49.68 3.43
C ASP A 232 9.79 49.17 4.77
N ALA A 233 10.38 50.07 5.56
CA ALA A 233 11.05 49.72 6.81
C ALA A 233 10.07 49.12 7.84
N THR A 234 8.84 49.66 7.91
CA THR A 234 7.81 49.21 8.85
C THR A 234 7.43 47.76 8.54
N ARG A 235 7.04 47.47 7.29
CA ARG A 235 6.69 46.13 6.84
C ARG A 235 7.83 45.16 7.01
N PHE A 236 9.06 45.55 6.61
CA PHE A 236 10.23 44.70 6.75
C PHE A 236 10.41 44.21 8.20
N PHE A 237 10.29 45.09 9.20
CA PHE A 237 10.45 44.70 10.60
C PHE A 237 9.26 43.94 11.18
N GLU A 238 8.04 44.14 10.68
CA GLU A 238 6.88 43.30 11.03
C GLU A 238 7.12 41.82 10.66
N HIS A 239 7.76 41.57 9.52
CA HIS A 239 8.12 40.23 9.05
C HIS A 239 9.47 39.70 9.59
N THR A 240 10.23 40.51 10.34
CA THR A 240 11.58 40.17 10.80
C THR A 240 11.55 39.55 12.20
N TYR A 241 12.16 38.38 12.34
CA TYR A 241 12.46 37.79 13.65
C TYR A 241 13.89 38.16 14.07
N PHE A 242 14.02 38.85 15.20
CA PHE A 242 15.31 39.24 15.75
C PHE A 242 15.99 38.06 16.46
N THR A 243 16.71 37.25 15.69
CA THR A 243 17.58 36.20 16.23
C THR A 243 18.63 36.80 17.16
N GLN A 244 19.13 36.02 18.11
CA GLN A 244 20.21 36.46 19.00
C GLN A 244 21.41 36.96 18.21
N GLN A 245 21.76 36.30 17.09
CA GLN A 245 22.88 36.73 16.28
C GLN A 245 22.59 38.00 15.47
N LEU A 246 21.37 38.19 14.94
CA LEU A 246 20.99 39.45 14.29
C LEU A 246 21.04 40.61 15.29
N LYS A 247 20.49 40.43 16.51
CA LYS A 247 20.57 41.42 17.59
C LYS A 247 22.00 41.80 17.89
N GLN A 248 22.88 40.81 18.03
CA GLN A 248 24.29 41.05 18.30
C GLN A 248 25.00 41.78 17.14
N THR A 249 24.72 41.40 15.89
CA THR A 249 25.28 42.09 14.72
C THR A 249 24.83 43.54 14.65
N ILE A 250 23.54 43.80 14.87
CA ILE A 250 23.01 45.17 14.93
C ILE A 250 23.67 45.95 16.06
N ALA A 251 23.80 45.34 17.24
CA ALA A 251 24.44 45.95 18.39
C ALA A 251 25.90 46.36 18.12
N ASP A 252 26.68 45.46 17.52
CA ASP A 252 28.09 45.71 17.20
C ASP A 252 28.24 46.87 16.20
N VAL A 253 27.43 46.87 15.13
CA VAL A 253 27.47 47.88 14.07
C VAL A 253 27.04 49.25 14.59
N LEU A 254 25.89 49.33 15.27
CA LEU A 254 25.38 50.59 15.82
C LEU A 254 26.29 51.15 16.92
N SER A 255 26.87 50.28 17.76
CA SER A 255 27.87 50.69 18.76
C SER A 255 29.10 51.32 18.11
N ARG A 256 29.62 50.72 17.02
CA ARG A 256 30.74 51.30 16.26
C ARG A 256 30.36 52.65 15.65
N MET A 257 29.18 52.76 15.04
CA MET A 257 28.72 54.02 14.44
C MET A 257 28.49 55.12 15.49
N GLY A 258 28.08 54.75 16.70
CA GLY A 258 27.98 55.65 17.85
C GLY A 258 29.33 56.09 18.45
N GLY A 259 30.46 55.66 17.88
CA GLY A 259 31.82 56.00 18.33
C GLY A 259 32.42 55.07 19.39
N GLY A 260 31.80 53.92 19.63
CA GLY A 260 32.30 52.90 20.55
C GLY A 260 33.42 52.01 19.99
N ASP A 261 33.91 51.09 20.82
CA ASP A 261 35.01 50.16 20.52
C ASP A 261 34.59 48.95 19.63
N GLY A 262 33.46 49.05 18.94
CA GLY A 262 32.99 48.00 18.03
C GLY A 262 33.96 47.74 16.87
N ALA A 263 33.85 46.56 16.25
CA ALA A 263 34.61 46.22 15.06
C ALA A 263 34.26 47.21 13.92
N SER A 264 35.26 47.84 13.29
CA SER A 264 35.00 48.76 12.18
C SER A 264 34.70 48.06 10.87
N VAL A 265 35.01 46.76 10.77
CA VAL A 265 34.64 45.90 9.65
C VAL A 265 33.91 44.68 10.20
N THR A 266 32.74 44.36 9.68
CA THR A 266 31.99 43.16 10.04
C THR A 266 31.89 42.24 8.83
N GLU A 267 32.40 41.02 8.98
CA GLU A 267 32.30 40.00 7.93
C GLU A 267 31.09 39.10 8.23
N MET A 268 30.10 39.15 7.33
CA MET A 268 28.95 38.27 7.39
C MET A 268 29.23 36.98 6.62
N GLN A 269 29.31 35.86 7.36
CA GLN A 269 29.42 34.53 6.77
C GLN A 269 28.09 33.78 6.92
N THR A 270 27.67 33.07 5.89
CA THR A 270 26.58 32.10 6.00
C THR A 270 27.16 30.71 5.97
N PRO A 271 26.86 29.86 6.96
CA PRO A 271 27.04 28.43 6.76
C PRO A 271 26.13 27.93 5.64
N PHE A 272 24.91 28.48 5.52
CA PHE A 272 23.88 28.09 4.55
C PHE A 272 23.06 29.32 4.14
N GLY A 273 22.80 29.51 2.84
CA GLY A 273 22.32 30.78 2.24
C GLY A 273 21.02 31.38 2.80
N GLY A 274 20.86 32.70 2.63
CA GLY A 274 19.60 33.44 2.84
C GLY A 274 19.54 34.43 4.01
N GLY A 275 20.54 34.45 4.91
CA GLY A 275 20.56 35.33 6.08
C GLY A 275 21.33 36.64 5.93
N LYS A 276 22.27 36.75 4.98
CA LYS A 276 23.16 37.94 4.85
C LYS A 276 22.41 39.17 4.36
N THR A 277 21.75 39.07 3.22
CA THR A 277 21.01 40.19 2.63
C THR A 277 19.89 40.66 3.55
N HIS A 278 19.25 39.75 4.30
CA HIS A 278 18.27 40.14 5.32
C HIS A 278 18.90 40.94 6.48
N ALA A 279 20.08 40.54 6.98
CA ALA A 279 20.80 41.30 8.00
C ALA A 279 21.28 42.66 7.49
N LEU A 280 21.76 42.72 6.23
CA LEU A 280 22.13 43.97 5.58
C LEU A 280 20.93 44.91 5.42
N LEU A 281 19.76 44.39 5.03
CA LEU A 281 18.52 45.17 4.93
C LEU A 281 18.04 45.69 6.29
N ALA A 282 18.18 44.89 7.35
CA ALA A 282 17.88 45.35 8.70
C ALA A 282 18.76 46.54 9.11
N LEU A 283 20.07 46.47 8.83
CA LEU A 283 20.99 47.57 9.09
C LEU A 283 20.69 48.79 8.21
N TYR A 284 20.41 48.57 6.92
CA TYR A 284 20.04 49.62 5.97
C TYR A 284 18.81 50.39 6.45
N HIS A 285 17.73 49.70 6.83
CA HIS A 285 16.49 50.33 7.29
C HIS A 285 16.66 51.02 8.63
N LEU A 286 17.36 50.40 9.59
CA LEU A 286 17.63 51.03 10.89
C LEU A 286 18.36 52.36 10.73
N VAL A 287 19.36 52.44 9.84
CA VAL A 287 20.17 53.65 9.69
C VAL A 287 19.54 54.66 8.74
N SER A 288 18.93 54.21 7.64
CA SER A 288 18.34 55.11 6.62
C SER A 288 16.96 55.63 7.02
N HIS A 289 16.19 54.83 7.77
CA HIS A 289 14.82 55.13 8.21
C HIS A 289 14.64 54.85 9.71
N PRO A 290 15.42 55.51 10.60
CA PRO A 290 15.45 55.19 12.03
C PRO A 290 14.09 55.38 12.71
N ASP A 291 13.37 56.46 12.39
CA ASP A 291 12.09 56.78 13.03
C ASP A 291 11.01 55.73 12.69
N GLU A 292 10.94 55.32 11.42
CA GLU A 292 10.00 54.28 10.96
C GLU A 292 10.35 52.92 11.56
N SER A 293 11.63 52.59 11.59
CA SER A 293 12.12 51.30 12.12
C SER A 293 11.86 51.15 13.62
N LEU A 294 12.14 52.19 14.41
CA LEU A 294 11.97 52.19 15.86
C LEU A 294 10.49 52.22 16.29
N ALA A 295 9.60 52.72 15.44
CA ALA A 295 8.16 52.72 15.70
C ALA A 295 7.55 51.31 15.67
N VAL A 296 8.21 50.32 15.07
CA VAL A 296 7.72 48.95 15.01
C VAL A 296 7.89 48.24 16.36
N PRO A 297 6.82 47.65 16.93
CA PRO A 297 6.88 46.96 18.21
C PRO A 297 7.95 45.87 18.26
N GLY A 298 8.80 45.91 19.30
CA GLY A 298 9.86 44.94 19.55
C GLY A 298 11.21 45.26 18.90
N VAL A 299 11.29 46.27 18.02
CA VAL A 299 12.59 46.72 17.46
C VAL A 299 13.42 47.39 18.54
N GLU A 300 12.85 48.34 19.29
CA GLU A 300 13.55 49.03 20.39
C GLU A 300 14.04 48.06 21.48
N GLU A 301 13.21 47.08 21.85
CA GLU A 301 13.60 46.00 22.79
C GLU A 301 14.75 45.15 22.22
N ALA A 302 14.73 44.85 20.91
CA ALA A 302 15.79 44.10 20.26
C ALA A 302 17.14 44.84 20.26
N LEU A 303 17.13 46.17 20.23
CA LEU A 303 18.33 47.01 20.30
C LEU A 303 18.93 47.09 21.72
N SER A 304 18.21 46.64 22.76
CA SER A 304 18.71 46.60 24.14
C SER A 304 19.29 47.93 24.66
N GLY A 305 18.70 49.06 24.24
CA GLY A 305 19.12 50.41 24.65
C GLY A 305 20.26 51.03 23.84
N ILE A 306 20.69 50.40 22.74
CA ILE A 306 21.68 50.97 21.81
C ILE A 306 21.02 52.04 20.95
N ALA A 307 21.58 53.24 20.94
CA ALA A 307 21.07 54.37 20.15
C ALA A 307 21.39 54.19 18.66
N VAL A 308 20.41 54.47 17.81
CA VAL A 308 20.58 54.53 16.36
C VAL A 308 21.07 55.93 15.97
N PRO A 309 22.18 56.08 15.24
CA PRO A 309 22.64 57.40 14.80
C PRO A 309 21.65 58.05 13.81
N HIS A 310 21.21 59.27 14.08
CA HIS A 310 20.38 60.05 13.15
C HIS A 310 21.26 60.80 12.13
N GLY A 311 20.82 60.84 10.87
CA GLY A 311 21.51 61.57 9.80
C GLY A 311 22.83 60.96 9.35
N ALA A 312 23.05 59.67 9.62
CA ALA A 312 24.23 58.94 9.17
C ALA A 312 24.22 58.71 7.65
N SER A 313 25.38 58.78 7.01
CA SER A 313 25.53 58.45 5.60
C SER A 313 25.50 56.93 5.41
N VAL A 314 24.79 56.46 4.39
CA VAL A 314 24.71 55.03 4.04
C VAL A 314 25.16 54.84 2.61
N ALA A 315 26.18 54.00 2.40
CA ALA A 315 26.61 53.56 1.07
C ALA A 315 26.33 52.07 0.89
N VAL A 316 25.78 51.70 -0.26
CA VAL A 316 25.39 50.36 -0.66
C VAL A 316 26.10 49.98 -1.96
N ILE A 317 26.85 48.88 -1.92
CA ILE A 317 27.46 48.24 -3.08
C ILE A 317 26.91 46.84 -3.20
N ASP A 318 26.25 46.54 -4.32
CA ASP A 318 25.82 45.20 -4.69
C ASP A 318 26.71 44.67 -5.81
N GLY A 319 27.62 43.76 -5.50
CA GLY A 319 28.55 43.21 -6.49
C GLY A 319 27.88 42.33 -7.56
N GLY A 320 26.68 41.81 -7.28
CA GLY A 320 25.84 41.07 -8.21
C GLY A 320 25.21 41.98 -9.27
N GLU A 321 24.84 43.21 -8.91
CA GLU A 321 24.28 44.21 -9.83
C GLU A 321 25.34 45.14 -10.44
N MET A 322 26.41 45.44 -9.73
CA MET A 322 27.45 46.37 -10.19
C MET A 322 28.12 45.89 -11.48
N GLY A 323 28.11 46.75 -12.49
CA GLY A 323 28.75 46.57 -13.79
C GLY A 323 30.22 47.01 -13.80
N VAL A 324 30.88 46.78 -14.93
CA VAL A 324 32.28 47.23 -15.17
C VAL A 324 32.34 48.52 -16.00
N GLU A 325 31.18 48.95 -16.48
CA GLU A 325 30.94 50.16 -17.23
C GLU A 325 30.76 51.39 -16.32
N GLU A 326 30.98 52.54 -16.93
CA GLU A 326 30.77 53.85 -16.32
C GLU A 326 29.28 54.12 -16.12
N GLN A 327 28.91 54.56 -14.91
CA GLN A 327 27.55 54.90 -14.54
C GLN A 327 27.39 56.42 -14.45
N LEU A 328 26.39 56.94 -15.17
CA LEU A 328 26.01 58.34 -15.10
C LEU A 328 24.96 58.53 -13.99
N LYS A 329 25.28 59.35 -13.00
CA LYS A 329 24.39 59.70 -11.88
C LYS A 329 23.39 60.79 -12.29
N GLU A 330 22.35 60.98 -11.46
CA GLU A 330 21.28 61.95 -11.74
C GLU A 330 21.82 63.39 -11.94
N ASP A 331 22.86 63.74 -11.19
CA ASP A 331 23.53 65.04 -11.26
C ASP A 331 24.57 65.14 -12.39
N GLN A 332 24.54 64.22 -13.35
CA GLN A 332 25.48 64.11 -14.49
C GLN A 332 26.93 63.80 -14.08
N THR A 333 27.15 63.36 -12.83
CA THR A 333 28.47 62.88 -12.42
C THR A 333 28.70 61.48 -12.97
N SER A 334 29.85 61.29 -13.60
CA SER A 334 30.30 59.98 -14.08
C SER A 334 31.05 59.25 -12.97
N VAL A 335 30.71 57.98 -12.74
CA VAL A 335 31.37 57.13 -11.75
C VAL A 335 31.70 55.77 -12.39
N SER A 336 32.96 55.35 -12.31
CA SER A 336 33.47 54.19 -13.04
C SER A 336 34.02 53.05 -12.16
N THR A 337 34.23 53.28 -10.87
CA THR A 337 34.92 52.32 -9.98
C THR A 337 34.19 52.10 -8.66
N LEU A 338 34.51 50.99 -7.98
CA LEU A 338 33.92 50.66 -6.68
C LEU A 338 34.22 51.72 -5.60
N TRP A 339 35.45 52.24 -5.56
CA TRP A 339 35.79 53.28 -4.59
C TRP A 339 35.13 54.61 -4.92
N GLY A 340 34.98 54.93 -6.20
CA GLY A 340 34.25 56.10 -6.68
C GLY A 340 32.78 56.03 -6.29
N GLU A 341 32.16 54.86 -6.48
CA GLU A 341 30.76 54.61 -6.11
C GLU A 341 30.52 54.81 -4.61
N ILE A 342 31.33 54.17 -3.76
CA ILE A 342 31.22 54.34 -2.30
C ILE A 342 31.41 55.83 -1.93
N ALA A 343 32.42 56.49 -2.48
CA ALA A 343 32.70 57.89 -2.14
C ALA A 343 31.58 58.84 -2.59
N TYR A 344 31.02 58.63 -3.78
CA TYR A 344 29.91 59.40 -4.31
C TYR A 344 28.65 59.24 -3.45
N GLN A 345 28.31 58.01 -3.06
CA GLN A 345 27.14 57.76 -2.21
C GLN A 345 27.31 58.32 -0.79
N LEU A 346 28.52 58.27 -0.22
CA LEU A 346 28.79 58.80 1.12
C LEU A 346 28.74 60.34 1.17
N ASP A 347 29.40 61.00 0.21
CA ASP A 347 29.42 62.46 0.08
C ASP A 347 29.85 62.86 -1.36
N PRO A 348 28.90 63.29 -2.22
CA PRO A 348 29.18 63.73 -3.58
C PRO A 348 30.15 64.92 -3.69
N VAL A 349 30.26 65.76 -2.66
CA VAL A 349 31.19 66.90 -2.62
C VAL A 349 32.60 66.41 -2.30
N ALA A 350 32.74 65.52 -1.32
CA ALA A 350 34.01 64.90 -1.00
C ALA A 350 34.53 64.03 -2.17
N TYR A 351 33.65 63.31 -2.87
CA TYR A 351 33.98 62.58 -4.09
C TYR A 351 34.64 63.48 -5.14
N ARG A 352 33.97 64.58 -5.53
CA ARG A 352 34.49 65.51 -6.55
C ARG A 352 35.83 66.11 -6.16
N LYS A 353 36.01 66.40 -4.88
CA LYS A 353 37.22 67.05 -4.37
C LYS A 353 38.41 66.10 -4.22
N HIS A 354 38.17 64.85 -3.81
CA HIS A 354 39.22 63.95 -3.35
C HIS A 354 39.38 62.68 -4.18
N VAL A 355 38.33 62.19 -4.87
CA VAL A 355 38.30 60.85 -5.49
C VAL A 355 38.08 60.89 -7.01
N GLN A 356 37.36 61.87 -7.55
CA GLN A 356 36.98 61.92 -8.97
C GLN A 356 38.18 61.72 -9.94
N ALA A 357 39.31 62.39 -9.70
CA ALA A 357 40.49 62.26 -10.56
C ALA A 357 41.12 60.85 -10.56
N SER A 358 40.94 60.08 -9.48
CA SER A 358 41.36 58.69 -9.36
C SER A 358 40.33 57.74 -10.00
N ASP A 359 39.04 58.04 -9.83
CA ASP A 359 37.93 57.31 -10.47
C ASP A 359 38.03 57.37 -12.01
N ASP A 360 38.22 58.56 -12.58
CA ASP A 360 38.36 58.78 -14.03
C ASP A 360 39.51 57.96 -14.64
N LYS A 361 40.58 57.73 -13.86
CA LYS A 361 41.77 56.97 -14.29
C LYS A 361 41.63 55.46 -14.08
N GLY A 362 40.71 55.02 -13.23
CA GLY A 362 40.64 53.63 -12.77
C GLY A 362 41.85 53.22 -11.92
N GLU A 363 42.46 54.16 -11.19
CA GLU A 363 43.58 53.95 -10.27
C GLU A 363 43.13 54.26 -8.84
N ALA A 364 43.44 53.39 -7.88
CA ALA A 364 42.96 53.53 -6.51
C ALA A 364 43.45 54.87 -5.89
N PRO A 365 42.57 55.61 -5.17
CA PRO A 365 42.96 56.84 -4.50
C PRO A 365 43.88 56.53 -3.31
N GLY A 366 44.77 57.46 -2.98
CA GLY A 366 45.61 57.30 -1.79
C GLY A 366 44.81 57.40 -0.48
N ASN A 367 45.27 56.70 0.56
CA ASN A 367 44.59 56.62 1.87
C ASN A 367 44.16 57.97 2.44
N ALA A 368 44.99 59.02 2.35
CA ALA A 368 44.66 60.34 2.88
C ALA A 368 43.47 60.99 2.16
N ALA A 369 43.32 60.77 0.84
CA ALA A 369 42.21 61.28 0.07
C ALA A 369 40.90 60.55 0.47
N TYR A 370 40.96 59.23 0.63
CA TYR A 370 39.80 58.44 1.00
C TYR A 370 39.39 58.63 2.48
N ARG A 371 40.37 58.81 3.37
CA ARG A 371 40.13 59.18 4.78
C ARG A 371 39.34 60.49 4.88
N ALA A 372 39.67 61.50 4.07
CA ALA A 372 38.91 62.76 4.06
C ALA A 372 37.43 62.56 3.65
N VAL A 373 37.12 61.59 2.79
CA VAL A 373 35.74 61.21 2.46
C VAL A 373 35.06 60.55 3.65
N LEU A 374 35.73 59.60 4.31
CA LEU A 374 35.20 58.91 5.49
C LEU A 374 34.97 59.85 6.68
N GLU A 375 35.87 60.81 6.91
CA GLU A 375 35.74 61.83 7.95
C GLU A 375 34.58 62.80 7.65
N ALA A 376 34.36 63.17 6.39
CA ALA A 376 33.24 64.02 5.99
C ALA A 376 31.88 63.32 6.14
N ALA A 377 31.83 62.01 5.93
CA ALA A 377 30.61 61.22 5.97
C ALA A 377 30.27 60.63 7.36
N SER A 378 31.15 60.72 8.36
CA SER A 378 30.93 60.12 9.68
C SER A 378 29.81 60.81 10.47
N PRO A 379 28.88 60.08 11.10
CA PRO A 379 28.79 58.62 11.18
C PRO A 379 28.31 57.98 9.87
N ALA A 380 28.96 56.88 9.46
CA ALA A 380 28.70 56.23 8.17
C ALA A 380 28.58 54.71 8.27
N LEU A 381 27.62 54.16 7.54
CA LEU A 381 27.44 52.72 7.31
C LEU A 381 27.74 52.38 5.84
N ILE A 382 28.66 51.46 5.60
CA ILE A 382 29.02 51.02 4.25
C ILE A 382 28.70 49.53 4.13
N LEU A 383 27.71 49.20 3.29
CA LEU A 383 27.23 47.84 3.07
C LEU A 383 27.72 47.35 1.71
N ILE A 384 28.49 46.26 1.70
CA ILE A 384 29.04 45.64 0.49
C ILE A 384 28.52 44.22 0.40
N ASP A 385 27.49 44.01 -0.43
CA ASP A 385 26.94 42.70 -0.75
C ASP A 385 27.66 42.08 -1.96
N GLU A 386 27.87 40.77 -1.94
CA GLU A 386 28.48 39.97 -3.00
C GLU A 386 29.77 40.54 -3.64
N LEU A 387 30.70 41.04 -2.83
CA LEU A 387 31.96 41.64 -3.32
C LEU A 387 32.70 40.74 -4.34
N ILE A 388 32.70 39.43 -4.11
CA ILE A 388 33.39 38.47 -4.97
C ILE A 388 32.75 38.41 -6.37
N SER A 389 31.43 38.55 -6.49
CA SER A 389 30.72 38.59 -7.79
C SER A 389 31.25 39.72 -8.68
N TYR A 390 31.51 40.90 -8.09
CA TYR A 390 32.12 42.03 -8.81
C TYR A 390 33.57 41.77 -9.23
N LEU A 391 34.39 41.23 -8.31
CA LEU A 391 35.80 40.92 -8.62
C LEU A 391 35.93 39.88 -9.73
N VAL A 392 35.04 38.87 -9.75
CA VAL A 392 34.92 37.88 -10.83
C VAL A 392 34.61 38.58 -12.16
N LYS A 393 33.57 39.43 -12.22
CA LYS A 393 33.24 40.18 -13.46
C LYS A 393 34.42 40.98 -14.01
N LEU A 394 35.15 41.69 -13.14
CA LEU A 394 36.33 42.45 -13.54
C LEU A 394 37.42 41.55 -14.13
N LYS A 395 37.66 40.39 -13.51
CA LYS A 395 38.68 39.42 -13.91
C LYS A 395 38.34 38.68 -15.23
N PHE A 396 37.06 38.45 -15.53
CA PHE A 396 36.63 37.72 -16.75
C PHE A 396 36.35 38.62 -17.96
N SER A 397 36.24 39.93 -17.78
CA SER A 397 36.03 40.90 -18.86
C SER A 397 37.18 40.94 -19.90
N ASN A 398 38.34 40.31 -19.62
CA ASN A 398 39.48 40.11 -20.55
C ASN A 398 40.09 41.39 -21.18
N SER A 399 39.73 42.59 -20.72
CA SER A 399 40.35 43.84 -21.18
C SER A 399 41.55 44.23 -20.30
N ARG A 400 42.55 44.89 -20.88
CA ARG A 400 43.71 45.40 -20.11
C ARG A 400 43.30 46.41 -19.03
N ARG A 401 42.25 47.20 -19.28
CA ARG A 401 41.68 48.16 -18.33
C ARG A 401 41.04 47.44 -17.14
N THR A 402 40.19 46.44 -17.39
CA THR A 402 39.49 45.69 -16.34
C THR A 402 40.42 44.79 -15.53
N MET A 403 41.50 44.26 -16.11
CA MET A 403 42.55 43.57 -15.36
C MET A 403 43.32 44.51 -14.42
N ASN A 404 43.62 45.74 -14.86
CA ASN A 404 44.26 46.72 -14.00
C ASN A 404 43.32 47.14 -12.87
N LEU A 405 42.06 47.44 -13.20
CA LEU A 405 41.02 47.79 -12.25
C LEU A 405 40.83 46.69 -11.19
N TYR A 406 40.79 45.41 -11.58
CA TYR A 406 40.76 44.27 -10.65
C TYR A 406 41.89 44.34 -9.60
N ARG A 407 43.14 44.54 -10.03
CA ARG A 407 44.30 44.63 -9.12
C ARG A 407 44.20 45.85 -8.20
N GLN A 408 43.80 46.99 -8.75
CA GLN A 408 43.60 48.23 -8.01
C GLN A 408 42.48 48.07 -6.97
N THR A 409 41.36 47.42 -7.31
CA THR A 409 40.23 47.18 -6.41
C THR A 409 40.63 46.27 -5.24
N VAL A 410 41.36 45.17 -5.50
CA VAL A 410 41.83 44.29 -4.41
C VAL A 410 42.75 45.02 -3.44
N GLN A 411 43.69 45.82 -3.97
CA GLN A 411 44.58 46.64 -3.14
C GLN A 411 43.79 47.71 -2.35
N PHE A 412 42.89 48.43 -3.03
CA PHE A 412 42.02 49.42 -2.41
C PHE A 412 41.22 48.82 -1.26
N MET A 413 40.61 47.65 -1.43
CA MET A 413 39.79 47.03 -0.38
C MET A 413 40.59 46.71 0.89
N GLN A 414 41.85 46.28 0.76
CA GLN A 414 42.73 46.06 1.91
C GLN A 414 43.03 47.37 2.66
N GLU A 415 43.37 48.43 1.92
CA GLU A 415 43.70 49.74 2.47
C GLU A 415 42.44 50.41 3.07
N PHE A 416 41.32 50.36 2.37
CA PHE A 416 40.01 50.88 2.78
C PHE A 416 39.52 50.29 4.10
N MET A 417 39.58 48.95 4.27
CA MET A 417 39.18 48.29 5.51
C MET A 417 40.02 48.75 6.71
N GLN A 418 41.31 49.03 6.49
CA GLN A 418 42.19 49.57 7.52
C GLN A 418 41.88 51.04 7.84
N GLU A 419 41.63 51.86 6.81
CA GLU A 419 41.28 53.27 6.99
C GLU A 419 39.93 53.46 7.69
N ALA A 420 38.94 52.61 7.41
CA ALA A 420 37.67 52.58 8.14
C ALA A 420 37.85 52.36 9.66
N GLY A 421 38.87 51.59 10.06
CA GLY A 421 39.24 51.41 11.47
C GLY A 421 39.77 52.68 12.14
N ASN A 422 40.43 53.55 11.36
CA ASN A 422 41.04 54.77 11.86
C ASN A 422 40.07 55.95 12.00
N VAL A 423 38.87 55.86 11.41
CA VAL A 423 37.85 56.92 11.48
C VAL A 423 36.73 56.50 12.44
N PRO A 424 36.56 57.20 13.59
CA PRO A 424 35.45 56.93 14.51
C PRO A 424 34.09 57.14 13.82
N GLY A 425 33.11 56.32 14.18
CA GLY A 425 31.74 56.41 13.64
C GLY A 425 31.55 55.78 12.25
N VAL A 426 32.60 55.23 11.64
CA VAL A 426 32.51 54.49 10.36
C VAL A 426 32.47 52.98 10.63
N CYS A 427 31.50 52.30 10.01
CA CYS A 427 31.38 50.86 10.02
C CYS A 427 31.19 50.30 8.60
N VAL A 428 31.98 49.28 8.24
CA VAL A 428 31.87 48.55 6.97
C VAL A 428 31.32 47.16 7.24
N VAL A 429 30.32 46.73 6.47
CA VAL A 429 29.78 45.38 6.52
C VAL A 429 29.95 44.74 5.15
N VAL A 430 30.65 43.60 5.09
CA VAL A 430 30.92 42.89 3.84
C VAL A 430 30.39 41.46 3.89
N THR A 431 29.78 41.00 2.80
CA THR A 431 29.33 39.61 2.66
C THR A 431 30.31 38.82 1.83
N LEU A 432 30.70 37.66 2.35
CA LEU A 432 31.59 36.72 1.65
C LEU A 432 30.95 35.33 1.57
N PRO A 433 31.00 34.64 0.41
CA PRO A 433 30.47 33.30 0.25
C PRO A 433 31.34 32.28 0.99
N LYS A 434 30.69 31.26 1.58
CA LYS A 434 31.38 30.22 2.37
C LYS A 434 31.63 28.93 1.59
N SER A 435 30.89 28.68 0.50
CA SER A 435 30.97 27.46 -0.29
C SER A 435 31.00 27.72 -1.80
N GLN A 436 31.46 26.71 -2.55
CA GLN A 436 31.61 26.75 -4.00
C GLN A 436 30.25 26.77 -4.76
N GLN A 437 29.19 26.29 -4.13
CA GLN A 437 27.86 26.15 -4.75
C GLN A 437 27.11 27.48 -4.89
N GLU A 438 27.51 28.54 -4.18
CA GLU A 438 26.90 29.87 -4.32
C GLU A 438 27.26 30.53 -5.67
N PHE A 439 28.27 30.01 -6.38
CA PHE A 439 28.67 30.43 -7.73
C PHE A 439 28.25 29.38 -8.77
N GLY A 440 26.99 29.42 -9.20
CA GLY A 440 26.47 28.47 -10.18
C GLY A 440 27.36 28.35 -11.44
N GLY A 441 27.82 27.13 -11.75
CA GLY A 441 28.41 26.76 -13.04
C GLY A 441 29.91 27.04 -13.25
N ILE A 442 30.66 27.42 -12.22
CA ILE A 442 32.13 27.60 -12.30
C ILE A 442 32.84 26.32 -11.84
N ASP A 443 33.88 25.90 -12.56
CA ASP A 443 34.68 24.70 -12.25
C ASP A 443 35.22 24.74 -10.80
N PRO A 444 34.96 23.71 -9.97
CA PRO A 444 35.39 23.62 -8.57
C PRO A 444 36.88 23.87 -8.34
N GLU A 445 37.76 23.37 -9.21
CA GLU A 445 39.21 23.60 -9.08
C GLU A 445 39.61 25.04 -9.42
N GLN A 446 38.83 25.69 -10.28
CA GLN A 446 39.06 27.05 -10.73
C GLN A 446 38.57 28.05 -9.68
N LEU A 447 37.39 27.82 -9.10
CA LEU A 447 36.84 28.62 -8.00
C LEU A 447 37.68 28.52 -6.71
N GLN A 448 38.28 27.36 -6.43
CA GLN A 448 39.16 27.17 -5.27
C GLN A 448 40.50 27.93 -5.41
N ARG A 449 40.99 28.16 -6.63
CA ARG A 449 42.10 29.11 -6.89
C ARG A 449 41.65 30.56 -6.75
N GLU A 450 40.38 30.88 -6.98
CA GLU A 450 39.83 32.25 -6.93
C GLU A 450 39.40 32.70 -5.53
N LEU A 451 38.95 31.78 -4.68
CA LEU A 451 38.74 32.04 -3.25
C LEU A 451 40.05 32.36 -2.50
N GLY A 452 41.22 32.09 -3.10
CA GLY A 452 42.52 32.52 -2.56
C GLY A 452 42.67 34.04 -2.42
N ILE A 453 41.84 34.84 -3.12
CA ILE A 453 41.76 36.30 -2.95
C ILE A 453 41.20 36.66 -1.57
N VAL A 454 40.28 35.85 -1.04
CA VAL A 454 39.78 36.02 0.33
C VAL A 454 40.91 35.81 1.32
N ASP A 455 41.81 34.86 1.06
CA ASP A 455 43.02 34.61 1.85
C ASP A 455 44.07 35.73 1.70
N GLU A 456 44.03 36.54 0.64
CA GLU A 456 44.84 37.76 0.49
C GLU A 456 44.26 38.97 1.25
N ILE A 457 42.93 39.06 1.38
CA ILE A 457 42.25 40.12 2.15
C ILE A 457 42.27 39.84 3.67
N LYS A 458 42.22 38.56 4.06
CA LYS A 458 42.15 38.07 5.47
C LYS A 458 43.28 38.52 6.42
N PRO A 459 44.59 38.36 6.12
CA PRO A 459 45.64 38.41 7.13
C PRO A 459 45.93 39.81 7.74
N ARG A 460 45.33 40.89 7.21
CA ARG A 460 45.48 42.25 7.76
C ARG A 460 44.25 42.73 8.57
N ALA A 461 43.20 41.92 8.67
CA ALA A 461 41.89 42.30 9.18
C ALA A 461 41.54 41.66 10.55
N ASP A 462 42.36 40.76 11.08
CA ASP A 462 42.05 39.94 12.28
C ASP A 462 41.85 40.72 13.59
N ARG A 463 42.26 41.99 13.65
CA ARG A 463 42.01 42.88 14.82
C ARG A 463 40.74 43.72 14.70
N VAL A 464 40.14 43.73 13.51
CA VAL A 464 39.12 44.69 13.07
C VAL A 464 37.86 44.00 12.56
N VAL A 465 37.91 42.68 12.35
CA VAL A 465 36.84 41.86 11.76
C VAL A 465 36.19 40.94 12.79
N SER A 466 34.87 41.05 12.97
CA SER A 466 34.06 40.06 13.70
C SER A 466 33.35 39.12 12.72
N LYS A 467 33.25 37.82 13.08
CA LYS A 467 32.56 36.79 12.29
C LYS A 467 31.22 36.45 12.90
N ARG A 468 30.15 36.49 12.11
CA ARG A 468 28.78 36.23 12.59
C ARG A 468 28.05 35.26 11.65
N THR A 469 27.38 34.27 12.25
CA THR A 469 26.41 33.36 11.60
C THR A 469 25.01 33.77 12.06
N PRO A 470 24.06 34.10 11.19
CA PRO A 470 22.86 34.85 11.59
C PRO A 470 21.72 34.07 12.27
N VAL A 471 21.69 32.73 12.22
CA VAL A 471 20.56 31.94 12.76
C VAL A 471 21.07 30.67 13.43
N SER A 472 20.54 30.35 14.62
CA SER A 472 20.76 29.10 15.34
C SER A 472 19.62 28.09 15.12
N ASP A 473 19.88 26.78 15.28
CA ASP A 473 18.88 25.72 15.02
C ASP A 473 17.62 25.84 15.89
N GLU A 474 17.73 26.48 17.06
CA GLU A 474 16.62 26.68 18.01
C GLU A 474 15.63 27.78 17.56
N GLU A 475 16.08 28.72 16.70
CA GLU A 475 15.29 29.89 16.31
C GLU A 475 14.50 29.69 15.00
N VAL A 476 14.70 28.54 14.34
CA VAL A 476 14.12 28.24 13.02
C VAL A 476 12.60 28.21 13.06
N TYR A 477 12.00 27.63 14.11
CA TYR A 477 10.55 27.51 14.26
C TYR A 477 9.87 28.88 14.27
N THR A 478 10.30 29.76 15.17
CA THR A 478 9.76 31.11 15.35
C THR A 478 10.00 31.99 14.12
N LEU A 479 11.15 31.82 13.46
CA LEU A 479 11.47 32.55 12.23
C LEU A 479 10.50 32.19 11.10
N LEU A 480 10.20 30.90 10.90
CA LEU A 480 9.28 30.43 9.87
C LEU A 480 7.84 30.87 10.13
N SER A 481 7.38 30.70 11.37
CA SER A 481 6.02 31.07 11.75
C SER A 481 5.80 32.58 11.59
N LYS A 482 6.74 33.42 12.07
CA LYS A 482 6.65 34.89 11.93
C LYS A 482 6.71 35.36 10.48
N ARG A 483 7.53 34.71 9.64
CA ARG A 483 7.62 35.07 8.21
C ARG A 483 6.35 34.79 7.43
N LEU A 484 5.64 33.70 7.74
CA LEU A 484 4.49 33.26 6.95
C LEU A 484 3.14 33.70 7.53
N PHE A 485 3.07 33.95 8.85
CA PHE A 485 1.80 34.20 9.55
C PHE A 485 1.82 35.47 10.40
N LYS A 486 0.61 35.99 10.63
CA LYS A 486 0.34 36.99 11.67
C LYS A 486 0.41 36.35 13.06
N ARG A 487 0.58 37.19 14.09
CA ARG A 487 0.72 36.71 15.47
C ARG A 487 -0.59 36.05 15.96
N PRO A 488 -0.59 34.77 16.37
CA PRO A 488 -1.75 34.09 16.94
C PRO A 488 -2.02 34.53 18.39
N ASP A 489 -3.23 34.26 18.88
CA ASP A 489 -3.55 34.32 20.31
C ASP A 489 -2.83 33.18 21.08
N PRO A 490 -1.94 33.48 22.04
CA PRO A 490 -1.24 32.45 22.81
C PRO A 490 -2.16 31.50 23.59
N ALA A 491 -3.35 31.93 24.00
CA ALA A 491 -4.28 31.09 24.75
C ALA A 491 -4.84 29.94 23.88
N GLU A 492 -5.26 30.26 22.65
CA GLU A 492 -5.75 29.27 21.69
C GLU A 492 -4.63 28.34 21.22
N VAL A 493 -3.42 28.84 21.02
CA VAL A 493 -2.24 28.01 20.70
C VAL A 493 -1.98 26.97 21.77
N ASN A 494 -1.96 27.37 23.05
CA ASN A 494 -1.74 26.44 24.16
C ASN A 494 -2.86 25.39 24.23
N ARG A 495 -4.12 25.78 24.03
CA ARG A 495 -5.26 24.87 24.01
C ARG A 495 -5.14 23.80 22.92
N VAL A 496 -4.70 24.18 21.72
CA VAL A 496 -4.45 23.22 20.63
C VAL A 496 -3.31 22.26 20.98
N ILE A 497 -2.21 22.77 21.52
CA ILE A 497 -1.04 21.95 21.89
C ILE A 497 -1.39 20.97 23.01
N ASP A 498 -2.16 21.39 24.02
CA ASP A 498 -2.61 20.50 25.09
C ASP A 498 -3.46 19.35 24.55
N ALA A 499 -4.30 19.59 23.53
CA ALA A 499 -5.06 18.54 22.87
C ALA A 499 -4.16 17.54 22.10
N TYR A 500 -3.09 18.01 21.45
CA TYR A 500 -2.11 17.13 20.82
C TYR A 500 -1.40 16.25 21.85
N TYR A 501 -0.99 16.83 22.99
CA TYR A 501 -0.38 16.06 24.08
C TYR A 501 -1.33 15.00 24.65
N GLN A 502 -2.63 15.29 24.76
CA GLN A 502 -3.64 14.27 25.13
C GLN A 502 -3.69 13.12 24.12
N ALA A 503 -3.62 13.40 22.82
CA ALA A 503 -3.55 12.38 21.78
C ALA A 503 -2.26 11.54 21.85
N TYR A 504 -1.12 12.16 22.18
CA TYR A 504 0.15 11.44 22.36
C TYR A 504 0.17 10.56 23.61
N GLU A 505 -0.45 11.00 24.70
CA GLU A 505 -0.55 10.19 25.93
C GLU A 505 -1.28 8.86 25.69
N ALA A 506 -2.30 8.84 24.81
CA ALA A 506 -3.00 7.60 24.45
C ALA A 506 -2.09 6.54 23.78
N GLY A 507 -1.01 6.96 23.11
CA GLY A 507 -0.01 6.07 22.53
C GLY A 507 1.22 5.80 23.41
N ARG A 508 1.34 6.50 24.55
CA ARG A 508 2.52 6.44 25.42
C ARG A 508 2.73 5.07 26.05
N GLU A 509 1.67 4.46 26.58
CA GLU A 509 1.73 3.13 27.21
C GLU A 509 2.12 2.02 26.22
N LYS A 510 1.84 2.23 24.93
CA LYS A 510 2.20 1.31 23.84
C LYS A 510 3.60 1.52 23.27
N GLY A 511 4.34 2.52 23.76
CA GLY A 511 5.68 2.84 23.28
C GLY A 511 5.71 3.39 21.85
N PHE A 512 4.66 4.11 21.44
CA PHE A 512 4.53 4.59 20.06
C PHE A 512 5.46 5.76 19.69
N TYR A 513 5.92 6.51 20.68
CA TYR A 513 6.68 7.75 20.51
C TYR A 513 8.00 7.71 21.26
N ASP A 514 8.98 8.48 20.79
CA ASP A 514 10.22 8.73 21.53
C ASP A 514 9.94 9.51 22.83
N PRO A 515 10.62 9.21 23.95
CA PRO A 515 10.47 9.95 25.20
C PRO A 515 10.63 11.47 25.08
N ASN A 516 11.41 11.96 24.10
CA ASN A 516 11.63 13.38 23.86
C ASN A 516 10.34 14.15 23.56
N VAL A 517 9.33 13.51 22.95
CA VAL A 517 8.02 14.13 22.64
C VAL A 517 7.32 14.65 23.91
N PHE A 518 7.55 13.99 25.05
CA PHE A 518 6.92 14.32 26.34
C PHE A 518 7.70 15.36 27.16
N THR A 519 8.79 15.93 26.62
CA THR A 519 9.60 16.91 27.33
C THR A 519 8.98 18.32 27.26
N THR A 520 9.34 19.16 28.24
CA THR A 520 8.98 20.59 28.21
C THR A 520 9.59 21.32 27.03
N ASP A 521 10.73 20.86 26.54
CA ASP A 521 11.40 21.44 25.37
C ASP A 521 10.62 21.16 24.09
N TYR A 522 10.12 19.93 23.87
CA TYR A 522 9.27 19.64 22.71
C TYR A 522 7.96 20.44 22.74
N ARG A 523 7.36 20.61 23.93
CA ARG A 523 6.17 21.47 24.08
C ARG A 523 6.47 22.91 23.69
N ARG A 524 7.61 23.44 24.11
CA ARG A 524 8.07 24.79 23.73
C ARG A 524 8.23 24.90 22.20
N GLN A 525 8.84 23.91 21.56
CA GLN A 525 8.98 23.87 20.09
C GLN A 525 7.63 23.86 19.37
N MET A 526 6.62 23.13 19.88
CA MET A 526 5.26 23.16 19.31
C MET A 526 4.62 24.56 19.40
N VAL A 527 4.84 25.29 20.49
CA VAL A 527 4.35 26.67 20.65
C VAL A 527 5.04 27.60 19.66
N GLU A 528 6.36 27.49 19.52
CA GLU A 528 7.18 28.34 18.64
C GLU A 528 6.94 28.06 17.14
N ALA A 529 6.67 26.80 16.80
CA ALA A 529 6.42 26.37 15.42
C ALA A 529 5.00 26.67 14.92
N TYR A 530 4.05 26.95 15.83
CA TYR A 530 2.64 27.15 15.48
C TYR A 530 2.46 28.16 14.34
N PRO A 531 1.70 27.86 13.27
CA PRO A 531 0.78 26.72 13.12
C PRO A 531 1.38 25.44 12.50
N PHE A 532 2.70 25.35 12.35
CA PHE A 532 3.37 24.13 11.90
C PHE A 532 3.58 23.14 13.05
N HIS A 533 3.57 21.86 12.71
CA HIS A 533 4.03 20.82 13.60
C HIS A 533 5.58 20.72 13.58
N PRO A 534 6.27 20.58 14.73
CA PRO A 534 7.75 20.59 14.77
C PRO A 534 8.41 19.52 13.89
N GLU A 535 7.85 18.30 13.84
CA GLU A 535 8.38 17.25 12.96
C GLU A 535 8.42 17.69 11.49
N PHE A 536 7.39 18.38 11.00
CA PHE A 536 7.33 18.79 9.60
C PHE A 536 8.44 19.80 9.29
N VAL A 537 8.70 20.74 10.21
CA VAL A 537 9.81 21.69 10.09
C VAL A 537 11.15 20.96 10.14
N ASP A 538 11.30 20.00 11.06
CA ASP A 538 12.54 19.23 11.23
C ASP A 538 12.90 18.38 10.01
N VAL A 539 11.91 17.75 9.37
CA VAL A 539 12.14 17.01 8.12
C VAL A 539 12.68 17.93 7.04
N LEU A 540 12.08 19.10 6.86
CA LEU A 540 12.48 20.03 5.80
C LEU A 540 13.81 20.75 6.11
N TYR A 541 14.08 21.11 7.37
CA TYR A 541 15.28 21.87 7.74
C TYR A 541 16.46 21.01 8.14
N LYS A 542 16.26 20.00 9.00
CA LYS A 542 17.35 19.18 9.53
C LYS A 542 17.69 18.03 8.57
N LYS A 543 16.68 17.27 8.12
CA LYS A 543 16.92 16.12 7.21
C LYS A 543 17.29 16.57 5.79
N TRP A 544 16.46 17.39 5.14
CA TRP A 544 16.76 17.82 3.76
C TRP A 544 17.94 18.79 3.70
N GLY A 545 18.10 19.61 4.75
CA GLY A 545 19.27 20.47 4.90
C GLY A 545 20.58 19.70 4.92
N ALA A 546 20.63 18.44 5.34
CA ALA A 546 21.87 17.65 5.33
C ALA A 546 22.39 17.29 3.93
N GLN A 547 21.56 17.44 2.88
CA GLN A 547 21.98 17.16 1.51
C GLN A 547 22.86 18.29 0.98
N GLY A 548 24.01 17.93 0.41
CA GLY A 548 25.00 18.87 -0.09
C GLY A 548 24.44 19.88 -1.08
N ASP A 549 23.46 19.51 -1.91
CA ASP A 549 23.01 20.28 -3.07
C ASP A 549 21.66 21.02 -2.89
N PHE A 550 21.00 20.95 -1.74
CA PHE A 550 19.70 21.60 -1.54
C PHE A 550 19.84 23.03 -0.98
N PRO A 551 19.39 24.10 -1.66
CA PRO A 551 19.43 25.47 -1.14
C PRO A 551 18.48 25.63 0.07
N ARG A 552 19.03 25.41 1.26
CA ARG A 552 18.31 24.95 2.47
C ARG A 552 17.20 25.86 2.98
N THR A 553 17.30 27.18 2.84
CA THR A 553 16.38 28.11 3.53
C THR A 553 15.29 28.65 2.60
N ARG A 554 15.65 29.03 1.38
CA ARG A 554 14.73 29.65 0.41
C ARG A 554 13.80 28.61 -0.21
N THR A 555 14.33 27.45 -0.60
CA THR A 555 13.53 26.39 -1.22
C THR A 555 12.53 25.81 -0.22
N VAL A 556 12.92 25.64 1.05
CA VAL A 556 12.02 25.20 2.12
C VAL A 556 10.94 26.23 2.40
N LEU A 557 11.31 27.52 2.53
CA LEU A 557 10.32 28.57 2.76
C LEU A 557 9.32 28.69 1.60
N GLN A 558 9.78 28.55 0.36
CA GLN A 558 8.90 28.49 -0.81
C GLN A 558 7.95 27.29 -0.77
N LEU A 559 8.45 26.10 -0.40
CA LEU A 559 7.62 24.92 -0.27
C LEU A 559 6.56 25.12 0.81
N LEU A 560 6.96 25.60 2.00
CA LEU A 560 6.05 25.92 3.09
C LEU A 560 5.00 26.95 2.67
N ALA A 561 5.39 28.03 1.99
CA ALA A 561 4.46 29.04 1.50
C ALA A 561 3.42 28.46 0.53
N ASN A 562 3.83 27.55 -0.37
CA ASN A 562 2.88 26.85 -1.26
C ASN A 562 1.92 25.94 -0.48
N VAL A 563 2.42 25.23 0.53
CA VAL A 563 1.58 24.37 1.40
C VAL A 563 0.59 25.21 2.21
N VAL A 564 1.04 26.32 2.79
CA VAL A 564 0.19 27.25 3.55
C VAL A 564 -0.89 27.84 2.67
N ALA A 565 -0.53 28.33 1.48
CA ALA A 565 -1.49 28.90 0.55
C ALA A 565 -2.54 27.87 0.10
N ASP A 566 -2.14 26.63 -0.17
CA ASP A 566 -3.06 25.56 -0.56
C ASP A 566 -4.03 25.21 0.58
N GLN A 567 -3.52 25.05 1.80
CA GLN A 567 -4.35 24.74 2.96
C GLN A 567 -5.26 25.91 3.36
N TRP A 568 -4.80 27.15 3.20
CA TRP A 568 -5.62 28.34 3.42
C TRP A 568 -6.78 28.42 2.44
N ALA A 569 -6.52 28.15 1.15
CA ALA A 569 -7.53 28.15 0.10
C ALA A 569 -8.54 27.02 0.26
N THR A 570 -8.10 25.83 0.67
CA THR A 570 -8.96 24.65 0.86
C THR A 570 -9.64 24.58 2.22
N LYS A 571 -9.24 25.43 3.18
CA LYS A 571 -9.73 25.44 4.57
C LYS A 571 -9.73 24.05 5.20
N ARG A 572 -8.63 23.31 4.99
CA ARG A 572 -8.46 21.94 5.51
C ARG A 572 -8.77 21.88 7.01
N HIS A 573 -9.49 20.85 7.44
CA HIS A 573 -9.80 20.58 8.84
C HIS A 573 -8.55 20.05 9.56
N ALA A 574 -7.65 20.97 9.93
CA ALA A 574 -6.40 20.64 10.60
C ALA A 574 -6.11 21.67 11.70
N TYR A 575 -5.66 21.18 12.86
CA TYR A 575 -5.28 22.01 14.00
C TYR A 575 -3.82 22.49 13.91
N LEU A 576 -2.94 21.67 13.31
CA LEU A 576 -1.58 22.04 12.90
C LEU A 576 -1.32 21.61 11.45
N ILE A 577 -0.38 22.26 10.80
CA ILE A 577 0.15 21.87 9.50
C ILE A 577 1.21 20.79 9.70
N GLN A 578 0.89 19.56 9.31
CA GLN A 578 1.73 18.36 9.47
C GLN A 578 2.19 17.82 8.11
N SER A 579 3.22 16.97 8.13
CA SER A 579 3.71 16.22 6.96
C SER A 579 2.57 15.50 6.20
N ALA A 580 1.63 14.90 6.94
CA ALA A 580 0.45 14.23 6.38
C ALA A 580 -0.50 15.13 5.59
N HIS A 581 -0.43 16.46 5.77
CA HIS A 581 -1.34 17.43 5.14
C HIS A 581 -0.78 18.03 3.83
N VAL A 582 0.43 17.63 3.42
CA VAL A 582 1.05 18.14 2.20
C VAL A 582 0.31 17.61 0.98
N ASN A 583 -0.25 18.53 0.19
CA ASN A 583 -1.05 18.17 -0.97
C ASN A 583 -0.18 17.92 -2.22
N LEU A 584 0.10 16.65 -2.49
CA LEU A 584 0.89 16.22 -3.66
C LEU A 584 0.15 16.32 -5.00
N GLU A 585 -1.17 16.57 -5.00
CA GLU A 585 -1.93 16.81 -6.24
C GLU A 585 -1.53 18.15 -6.88
N ARG A 586 -1.07 19.10 -6.06
CA ARG A 586 -0.49 20.36 -6.55
C ARG A 586 0.88 20.11 -7.16
N GLU A 587 0.98 20.25 -8.47
CA GLU A 587 2.22 20.06 -9.23
C GLU A 587 3.38 20.89 -8.68
N ARG A 588 3.17 22.18 -8.35
CA ARG A 588 4.21 23.05 -7.77
C ARG A 588 4.81 22.49 -6.47
N ILE A 589 3.98 21.88 -5.63
CA ILE A 589 4.39 21.26 -4.35
C ILE A 589 5.13 19.95 -4.66
N ARG A 590 4.52 19.08 -5.46
CA ARG A 590 5.08 17.78 -5.84
C ARG A 590 6.45 17.90 -6.49
N THR A 591 6.60 18.79 -7.48
CA THR A 591 7.87 18.98 -8.20
C THR A 591 8.98 19.47 -7.27
N LYS A 592 8.69 20.39 -6.33
CA LYS A 592 9.68 20.83 -5.33
C LYS A 592 10.10 19.70 -4.39
N ILE A 593 9.15 18.88 -3.94
CA ILE A 593 9.42 17.74 -3.06
C ILE A 593 10.25 16.67 -3.78
N LEU A 594 9.88 16.31 -5.01
CA LEU A 594 10.62 15.31 -5.80
C LEU A 594 12.02 15.79 -6.18
N SER A 595 12.16 17.09 -6.49
CA SER A 595 13.47 17.71 -6.72
C SER A 595 14.36 17.68 -5.47
N ALA A 596 13.78 17.74 -4.28
CA ALA A 596 14.51 17.65 -3.01
C ALA A 596 14.92 16.22 -2.68
N ILE A 597 13.98 15.27 -2.81
CA ILE A 597 14.21 13.86 -2.46
C ILE A 597 15.18 13.18 -3.43
N GLY A 598 15.20 13.63 -4.69
CA GLY A 598 16.05 13.11 -5.76
C GLY A 598 15.45 11.88 -6.44
N ALA A 599 15.68 11.77 -7.75
CA ALA A 599 15.05 10.76 -8.62
C ALA A 599 15.44 9.30 -8.30
N SER A 600 16.48 9.08 -7.49
CA SER A 600 16.90 7.73 -7.07
C SER A 600 15.97 7.11 -6.03
N VAL A 601 15.31 7.95 -5.22
CA VAL A 601 14.47 7.54 -4.08
C VAL A 601 13.00 7.54 -4.45
N ALA A 602 12.48 8.60 -5.07
CA ALA A 602 11.09 8.69 -5.51
C ALA A 602 10.96 9.56 -6.77
N ASN A 603 9.99 9.26 -7.62
CA ASN A 603 9.66 10.02 -8.82
C ASN A 603 8.14 10.14 -8.98
N ASP A 604 7.67 10.81 -10.04
CA ASP A 604 6.24 10.98 -10.28
C ASP A 604 5.50 9.64 -10.44
N SER A 605 6.14 8.57 -10.94
CA SER A 605 5.47 7.27 -11.08
C SER A 605 5.28 6.56 -9.74
N VAL A 606 6.20 6.73 -8.79
CA VAL A 606 6.02 6.26 -7.40
C VAL A 606 4.85 6.99 -6.74
N VAL A 607 4.83 8.32 -6.85
CA VAL A 607 3.77 9.15 -6.25
C VAL A 607 2.41 8.85 -6.87
N ALA A 608 2.35 8.69 -8.19
CA ALA A 608 1.11 8.35 -8.91
C ALA A 608 0.60 6.94 -8.60
N ALA A 609 1.50 5.98 -8.37
CA ALA A 609 1.11 4.60 -8.06
C ALA A 609 0.66 4.44 -6.61
N ASP A 610 1.37 5.03 -5.65
CA ASP A 610 1.17 4.70 -4.23
C ASP A 610 0.43 5.76 -3.43
N ILE A 611 0.49 7.04 -3.81
CA ILE A 611 0.05 8.13 -2.93
C ILE A 611 -1.16 8.88 -3.48
N ILE A 612 -1.13 9.30 -4.75
CA ILE A 612 -2.20 10.10 -5.38
C ILE A 612 -2.53 9.56 -6.77
N GLY A 613 -3.79 9.61 -7.21
CA GLY A 613 -4.14 9.18 -8.58
C GLY A 613 -5.56 8.66 -8.77
N GLY A 614 -6.34 8.52 -7.70
CA GLY A 614 -7.69 7.94 -7.77
C GLY A 614 -7.69 6.40 -7.83
N ASP A 615 -6.66 5.80 -8.43
CA ASP A 615 -6.34 4.37 -8.36
C ASP A 615 -5.07 4.09 -7.55
N ALA A 616 -4.53 5.11 -6.86
CA ALA A 616 -3.33 4.97 -6.04
C ALA A 616 -3.58 4.06 -4.82
N HIS A 617 -2.57 3.30 -4.40
CA HIS A 617 -2.74 2.28 -3.35
C HIS A 617 -3.16 2.85 -2.00
N ALA A 618 -2.62 3.99 -1.59
CA ALA A 618 -3.06 4.67 -0.37
C ALA A 618 -4.54 5.10 -0.46
N ASP A 619 -4.98 5.62 -1.61
CA ASP A 619 -6.37 5.99 -1.84
C ASP A 619 -7.30 4.77 -1.79
N GLY A 620 -6.89 3.69 -2.45
CA GLY A 620 -7.62 2.42 -2.42
C GLY A 620 -7.66 1.76 -1.03
N PHE A 621 -6.67 2.00 -0.18
CA PHE A 621 -6.73 1.60 1.23
C PHE A 621 -7.79 2.40 1.98
N ASP A 622 -7.72 3.73 1.87
CA ASP A 622 -8.67 4.63 2.55
C ASP A 622 -10.13 4.36 2.12
N GLU A 623 -10.35 4.08 0.83
CA GLU A 623 -11.68 3.75 0.31
C GLU A 623 -12.21 2.39 0.78
N ARG A 624 -11.35 1.38 0.91
CA ARG A 624 -11.75 0.05 1.39
C ARG A 624 -12.14 0.06 2.87
N GLN A 625 -11.42 0.82 3.70
CA GLN A 625 -11.69 0.90 5.14
C GLN A 625 -12.89 1.81 5.47
N SER A 626 -13.16 2.82 4.65
CA SER A 626 -14.26 3.79 4.83
C SER A 626 -14.19 4.57 6.15
N GLY A 627 -15.19 5.42 6.43
CA GLY A 627 -15.26 6.24 7.64
C GLY A 627 -14.06 7.20 7.80
N MET A 628 -13.44 7.19 8.99
CA MET A 628 -12.33 8.11 9.34
C MET A 628 -11.16 8.04 8.36
N TYR A 629 -10.86 6.86 7.82
CA TYR A 629 -9.82 6.65 6.81
C TYR A 629 -10.10 7.45 5.55
N GLN A 630 -11.31 7.32 5.01
CA GLN A 630 -11.73 8.00 3.79
C GLN A 630 -11.89 9.51 3.98
N ASP A 631 -12.46 9.93 5.11
CA ASP A 631 -12.76 11.34 5.40
C ASP A 631 -11.49 12.17 5.61
N HIS A 632 -10.47 11.60 6.26
CA HIS A 632 -9.23 12.30 6.58
C HIS A 632 -8.04 11.90 5.69
N LYS A 633 -8.23 10.92 4.80
CA LYS A 633 -7.20 10.37 3.90
C LYS A 633 -5.96 9.91 4.67
N ILE A 634 -6.18 9.04 5.66
CA ILE A 634 -5.18 8.67 6.66
C ILE A 634 -4.03 7.91 6.00
N ALA A 635 -4.31 6.92 5.15
CA ALA A 635 -3.27 6.17 4.46
C ALA A 635 -2.46 7.05 3.50
N ARG A 636 -3.14 7.98 2.80
CA ARG A 636 -2.45 8.99 1.97
C ARG A 636 -1.54 9.88 2.82
N GLY A 637 -2.00 10.32 4.00
CA GLY A 637 -1.22 11.14 4.92
C GLY A 637 0.01 10.42 5.49
N VAL A 638 -0.14 9.14 5.84
CA VAL A 638 0.96 8.25 6.25
C VAL A 638 1.98 8.09 5.12
N ALA A 639 1.52 7.80 3.91
CA ALA A 639 2.39 7.66 2.74
C ALA A 639 3.13 8.98 2.40
N THR A 640 2.44 10.12 2.50
CA THR A 640 3.04 11.44 2.27
C THR A 640 4.11 11.76 3.30
N THR A 641 3.85 11.46 4.58
CA THR A 641 4.83 11.63 5.66
C THR A 641 6.07 10.77 5.43
N LEU A 642 5.87 9.49 5.10
CA LEU A 642 6.96 8.59 4.76
C LEU A 642 7.77 9.07 3.55
N LEU A 643 7.13 9.62 2.52
CA LEU A 643 7.80 10.19 1.35
C LEU A 643 8.74 11.33 1.75
N LEU A 644 8.27 12.27 2.57
CA LEU A 644 9.08 13.42 3.02
C LEU A 644 10.30 12.96 3.85
N HIS A 645 10.14 11.92 4.69
CA HIS A 645 11.22 11.33 5.45
C HIS A 645 12.17 10.44 4.64
N SER A 646 11.79 10.05 3.43
CA SER A 646 12.63 9.22 2.54
C SER A 646 13.80 10.03 1.95
N ALA A 647 13.74 11.37 1.98
CA ALA A 647 14.92 12.21 1.82
C ALA A 647 15.81 12.14 3.07
N GLY A 648 17.11 11.91 2.90
CA GLY A 648 18.02 11.81 4.05
C GLY A 648 19.50 12.13 3.82
N GLY A 649 20.05 12.02 2.61
CA GLY A 649 21.49 12.24 2.43
C GLY A 649 22.33 11.42 3.43
N GLN A 650 23.21 12.06 4.21
CA GLN A 650 24.00 11.42 5.29
C GLN A 650 23.22 11.19 6.60
N LEU A 651 22.08 11.86 6.82
CA LEU A 651 21.20 11.70 7.97
C LEU A 651 20.13 10.66 7.63
N ARG A 652 20.32 9.42 8.09
CA ARG A 652 19.38 8.27 8.07
C ARG A 652 18.17 8.45 7.13
N ALA A 653 18.29 7.99 5.89
CA ALA A 653 17.19 7.97 4.92
C ALA A 653 16.07 7.01 5.38
N GLY A 654 14.82 7.47 5.29
CA GLY A 654 13.65 6.74 5.77
C GLY A 654 13.16 7.19 7.15
N ALA A 655 12.01 6.66 7.56
CA ALA A 655 11.31 6.98 8.80
C ALA A 655 11.24 5.75 9.71
N LEU A 656 11.40 5.96 11.02
CA LEU A 656 10.91 5.00 12.01
C LEU A 656 9.37 5.05 12.05
N PRO A 657 8.69 3.98 12.51
CA PRO A 657 7.25 4.03 12.79
C PRO A 657 6.87 5.20 13.72
N SER A 658 7.70 5.54 14.70
CA SER A 658 7.50 6.69 15.58
C SER A 658 7.51 8.04 14.85
N ASP A 659 8.36 8.19 13.83
CA ASP A 659 8.45 9.41 13.02
C ASP A 659 7.18 9.57 12.16
N ILE A 660 6.69 8.46 11.59
CA ILE A 660 5.46 8.46 10.81
C ILE A 660 4.26 8.81 11.70
N ARG A 661 4.17 8.22 12.91
CA ARG A 661 3.11 8.53 13.86
C ARG A 661 3.13 10.00 14.26
N ILE A 662 4.28 10.57 14.59
CA ILE A 662 4.32 11.97 15.03
C ILE A 662 3.93 12.95 13.90
N GLY A 663 4.23 12.62 12.64
CA GLY A 663 3.83 13.42 11.47
C GLY A 663 2.38 13.23 11.00
N THR A 664 1.62 12.30 11.60
CA THR A 664 0.25 11.93 11.16
C THR A 664 -0.80 12.02 12.26
N VAL A 665 -0.43 11.75 13.51
CA VAL A 665 -1.36 11.77 14.64
C VAL A 665 -1.82 13.20 14.91
N SER A 666 -3.14 13.35 15.07
CA SER A 666 -3.78 14.60 15.48
C SER A 666 -4.92 14.32 16.46
N PRO A 667 -5.40 15.32 17.20
CA PRO A 667 -6.58 15.17 18.06
C PRO A 667 -7.85 14.70 17.35
N LEU A 668 -7.93 14.80 16.00
CA LEU A 668 -9.06 14.27 15.22
C LEU A 668 -8.94 12.77 14.95
N ILE A 669 -7.72 12.28 14.76
CA ILE A 669 -7.47 10.93 14.25
C ILE A 669 -7.06 9.99 15.38
N GLY A 670 -6.21 10.42 16.32
CA GLY A 670 -5.64 9.54 17.34
C GLY A 670 -4.51 8.63 16.80
N PRO A 671 -3.79 7.93 17.70
CA PRO A 671 -2.65 7.08 17.35
C PRO A 671 -2.99 5.74 16.68
N GLU A 672 -4.19 5.22 16.87
CA GLU A 672 -4.58 3.88 16.43
C GLU A 672 -4.68 3.74 14.91
N TYR A 673 -5.25 4.74 14.22
CA TYR A 673 -5.45 4.66 12.78
C TYR A 673 -4.14 4.69 12.00
N PRO A 674 -3.18 5.62 12.27
CA PRO A 674 -1.90 5.59 11.58
C PRO A 674 -1.11 4.31 11.90
N ASP A 675 -1.22 3.76 13.11
CA ASP A 675 -0.54 2.52 13.49
C ASP A 675 -1.03 1.30 12.68
N GLU A 676 -2.34 1.19 12.47
CA GLU A 676 -2.94 0.15 11.62
C GLU A 676 -2.44 0.26 10.17
N VAL A 677 -2.41 1.47 9.61
CA VAL A 677 -1.86 1.69 8.26
C VAL A 677 -0.38 1.28 8.23
N ILE A 678 0.43 1.72 9.21
CA ILE A 678 1.87 1.43 9.27
C ILE A 678 2.15 -0.08 9.27
N ALA A 679 1.30 -0.88 9.93
CA ALA A 679 1.44 -2.33 9.97
C ALA A 679 1.29 -2.99 8.58
N GLU A 680 0.49 -2.39 7.69
CA GLU A 680 0.17 -2.93 6.35
C GLU A 680 0.86 -2.18 5.20
N LEU A 681 1.70 -1.17 5.48
CA LEU A 681 2.30 -0.29 4.47
C LEU A 681 3.08 -1.03 3.38
N GLU A 682 3.90 -2.03 3.75
CA GLU A 682 4.72 -2.78 2.79
C GLU A 682 3.89 -3.72 1.90
N GLU A 683 2.76 -4.21 2.41
CA GLU A 683 1.85 -5.05 1.64
C GLU A 683 0.95 -4.23 0.73
N THR A 684 0.64 -3.00 1.16
CA THR A 684 -0.28 -2.09 0.46
C THR A 684 0.45 -1.25 -0.59
N LEU A 685 1.55 -0.60 -0.23
CA LEU A 685 2.28 0.32 -1.10
C LEU A 685 3.41 -0.38 -1.83
N TRP A 686 3.50 -0.16 -3.13
CA TRP A 686 4.36 -0.90 -4.05
C TRP A 686 5.83 -0.52 -4.01
N TYR A 687 6.15 0.67 -3.52
CA TYR A 687 7.48 1.25 -3.55
C TYR A 687 8.06 1.49 -2.15
N VAL A 688 7.39 1.00 -1.10
CA VAL A 688 7.89 1.04 0.28
C VAL A 688 8.74 -0.18 0.58
N HIS A 689 9.88 0.06 1.22
CA HIS A 689 10.84 -0.96 1.64
C HIS A 689 11.24 -0.76 3.09
N ARG A 690 11.47 -1.88 3.79
CA ARG A 690 12.04 -1.88 5.14
C ARG A 690 13.53 -2.19 5.13
N SER A 691 14.31 -1.40 5.88
CA SER A 691 15.72 -1.65 6.17
C SER A 691 15.95 -1.56 7.68
N GLY A 692 16.03 -2.71 8.34
CA GLY A 692 15.98 -2.78 9.80
C GLY A 692 14.64 -2.27 10.33
N GLU A 693 14.65 -1.20 11.12
CA GLU A 693 13.44 -0.55 11.63
C GLU A 693 12.95 0.63 10.76
N LEU A 694 13.71 0.99 9.71
CA LEU A 694 13.34 2.11 8.83
C LEU A 694 12.44 1.64 7.71
N LEU A 695 11.43 2.47 7.43
CA LEU A 695 10.65 2.42 6.21
C LEU A 695 11.12 3.54 5.28
N GLN A 696 11.20 3.28 3.98
CA GLN A 696 11.51 4.29 2.98
C GLN A 696 10.88 3.98 1.63
N PHE A 697 10.52 5.02 0.89
CA PHE A 697 10.24 4.89 -0.54
C PHE A 697 11.53 4.65 -1.33
N GLN A 698 11.45 3.79 -2.34
CA GLN A 698 12.51 3.61 -3.32
C GLN A 698 11.93 3.61 -4.73
N SER A 699 12.75 3.91 -5.73
CA SER A 699 12.35 3.89 -7.15
C SER A 699 12.03 2.47 -7.65
N LYS A 700 12.57 1.44 -7.00
CA LYS A 700 12.30 0.04 -7.32
C LYS A 700 11.07 -0.45 -6.56
N GLN A 701 10.26 -1.27 -7.23
CA GLN A 701 9.13 -1.95 -6.60
C GLN A 701 9.58 -2.97 -5.55
N ASN A 702 8.77 -3.14 -4.50
CA ASN A 702 9.01 -4.12 -3.45
C ASN A 702 8.63 -5.55 -3.88
N LEU A 703 9.04 -6.52 -3.05
CA LEU A 703 8.81 -7.95 -3.33
C LEU A 703 7.32 -8.31 -3.30
N TYR A 704 6.52 -7.64 -2.47
CA TYR A 704 5.08 -7.89 -2.33
C TYR A 704 4.30 -7.55 -3.59
N ARG A 705 4.61 -6.41 -4.24
CA ARG A 705 4.06 -6.11 -5.56
C ARG A 705 4.40 -7.20 -6.57
N ARG A 706 5.65 -7.64 -6.62
CA ARG A 706 6.07 -8.69 -7.56
C ARG A 706 5.26 -9.97 -7.33
N ILE A 707 4.96 -10.31 -6.07
CA ILE A 707 4.09 -11.45 -5.73
C ILE A 707 2.66 -11.20 -6.22
N ALA A 708 2.09 -10.01 -5.97
CA ALA A 708 0.75 -9.67 -6.44
C ALA A 708 0.62 -9.71 -7.99
N GLU A 709 1.59 -9.16 -8.72
CA GLU A 709 1.63 -9.22 -10.19
C GLU A 709 1.84 -10.66 -10.68
N THR A 710 2.72 -11.42 -10.02
CA THR A 710 2.95 -12.83 -10.36
C THR A 710 1.70 -13.67 -10.11
N ALA A 711 0.87 -13.34 -9.11
CA ALA A 711 -0.38 -14.02 -8.84
C ALA A 711 -1.39 -13.84 -9.99
N GLN A 712 -1.45 -12.63 -10.58
CA GLN A 712 -2.34 -12.32 -11.69
C GLN A 712 -1.92 -12.96 -13.02
N THR A 713 -0.63 -13.28 -13.19
CA THR A 713 -0.11 -13.91 -14.41
C THR A 713 -0.18 -15.45 -14.41
N GLN A 714 -0.65 -16.07 -13.31
CA GLN A 714 -0.78 -17.52 -13.23
C GLN A 714 -1.82 -18.06 -14.22
N SER A 715 -1.45 -19.12 -14.94
CA SER A 715 -2.34 -19.74 -15.92
C SER A 715 -3.52 -20.46 -15.22
N PRO A 716 -4.76 -20.35 -15.73
CA PRO A 716 -5.92 -21.02 -15.13
C PRO A 716 -5.75 -22.52 -14.95
N HIS A 717 -5.08 -23.19 -15.89
CA HIS A 717 -4.83 -24.63 -15.82
C HIS A 717 -3.93 -25.02 -14.63
N GLN A 718 -2.84 -24.29 -14.41
CA GLN A 718 -1.95 -24.55 -13.27
C GLN A 718 -2.63 -24.25 -11.92
N VAL A 719 -3.50 -23.23 -11.88
CA VAL A 719 -4.30 -22.91 -10.69
C VAL A 719 -5.26 -24.06 -10.37
N THR A 720 -5.96 -24.61 -11.37
CA THR A 720 -6.85 -25.78 -11.18
C THR A 720 -6.08 -27.01 -10.71
N GLU A 721 -4.92 -27.31 -11.30
CA GLU A 721 -4.04 -28.40 -10.86
C GLU A 721 -3.61 -28.25 -9.39
N LYS A 722 -3.21 -27.04 -8.99
CA LYS A 722 -2.83 -26.76 -7.60
C LYS A 722 -4.04 -26.88 -6.66
N LEU A 723 -5.21 -26.36 -7.05
CA LEU A 723 -6.45 -26.53 -6.27
C LEU A 723 -6.82 -28.00 -6.10
N HIS A 724 -6.66 -28.83 -7.14
CA HIS A 724 -6.87 -30.27 -7.05
C HIS A 724 -5.92 -30.92 -6.05
N GLN A 725 -4.63 -30.58 -6.10
CA GLN A 725 -3.64 -31.09 -5.13
C GLN A 725 -4.00 -30.69 -3.68
N VAL A 726 -4.37 -29.44 -3.45
CA VAL A 726 -4.74 -28.94 -2.11
C VAL A 726 -6.06 -29.56 -1.65
N MET A 727 -7.05 -29.74 -2.55
CA MET A 727 -8.32 -30.41 -2.25
C MET A 727 -8.07 -31.85 -1.83
N THR A 728 -7.26 -32.59 -2.59
CA THR A 728 -6.90 -34.00 -2.28
C THR A 728 -6.25 -34.13 -0.90
N ALA A 729 -5.36 -33.20 -0.53
CA ALA A 729 -4.79 -33.15 0.81
C ALA A 729 -5.82 -32.75 1.90
N ALA A 730 -6.81 -31.92 1.56
CA ALA A 730 -7.84 -31.43 2.47
C ALA A 730 -9.10 -32.32 2.56
N ALA A 731 -9.25 -33.29 1.65
CA ALA A 731 -10.39 -34.19 1.60
C ALA A 731 -10.55 -34.99 2.90
N GLY A 732 -9.42 -35.47 3.44
CA GLY A 732 -9.35 -36.28 4.66
C GLY A 732 -10.02 -37.65 4.52
N SER A 733 -10.25 -38.30 5.66
CA SER A 733 -11.04 -39.52 5.77
C SER A 733 -12.40 -39.24 6.43
N GLY A 734 -13.44 -39.94 5.98
CA GLY A 734 -14.70 -40.09 6.71
C GLY A 734 -14.72 -41.47 7.32
N GLU A 735 -14.88 -41.58 8.64
CA GLU A 735 -14.84 -42.87 9.32
C GLU A 735 -16.00 -43.76 8.84
N GLY A 736 -15.68 -44.90 8.20
CA GLY A 736 -16.68 -45.79 7.58
C GLY A 736 -17.27 -45.29 6.27
N PHE A 737 -16.68 -44.26 5.64
CA PHE A 737 -17.08 -43.76 4.33
C PHE A 737 -15.93 -43.81 3.32
N ARG A 738 -16.26 -44.22 2.08
CA ARG A 738 -15.34 -44.05 0.95
C ARG A 738 -15.37 -42.59 0.48
N VAL A 739 -14.24 -41.91 0.53
CA VAL A 739 -14.13 -40.53 0.02
C VAL A 739 -13.78 -40.56 -1.46
N LEU A 740 -14.74 -40.17 -2.31
CA LEU A 740 -14.53 -40.02 -3.74
C LEU A 740 -14.09 -38.57 -3.99
N GLN A 741 -12.82 -38.41 -4.33
CA GLN A 741 -12.19 -37.12 -4.57
C GLN A 741 -12.43 -36.67 -6.00
N TRP A 742 -12.67 -35.36 -6.20
CA TRP A 742 -12.84 -34.73 -7.51
C TRP A 742 -13.88 -35.44 -8.41
N ALA A 743 -15.00 -35.82 -7.79
CA ALA A 743 -16.02 -36.64 -8.41
C ALA A 743 -16.89 -35.86 -9.41
N GLY A 744 -17.43 -36.55 -10.42
CA GLY A 744 -18.39 -35.97 -11.36
C GLY A 744 -17.80 -35.11 -12.49
N GLU A 745 -16.47 -35.02 -12.60
CA GLU A 745 -15.77 -34.37 -13.72
C GLU A 745 -16.08 -35.06 -15.05
N ASP A 746 -16.00 -36.38 -15.09
CA ASP A 746 -16.36 -37.21 -16.26
C ASP A 746 -17.87 -37.47 -16.39
N GLY A 747 -18.69 -36.79 -15.57
CA GLY A 747 -20.16 -36.92 -15.59
C GLY A 747 -20.72 -38.21 -14.97
N ALA A 748 -19.89 -39.05 -14.33
CA ALA A 748 -20.35 -40.26 -13.63
C ALA A 748 -19.68 -40.43 -12.26
N ILE A 749 -20.47 -40.86 -11.28
CA ILE A 749 -19.98 -41.29 -9.96
C ILE A 749 -20.24 -42.80 -9.86
N PRO A 750 -19.28 -43.65 -9.44
CA PRO A 750 -19.50 -45.10 -9.32
C PRO A 750 -20.72 -45.45 -8.47
N ASP A 751 -21.48 -46.48 -8.88
CA ASP A 751 -22.60 -46.99 -8.09
C ASP A 751 -22.19 -48.22 -7.29
N ALA A 752 -22.21 -48.10 -5.97
CA ALA A 752 -21.72 -49.12 -5.05
C ALA A 752 -22.55 -49.10 -3.75
N PRO A 753 -22.73 -50.25 -3.09
CA PRO A 753 -23.53 -50.35 -1.88
C PRO A 753 -22.84 -49.76 -0.64
N GLU A 754 -21.52 -49.54 -0.65
CA GLU A 754 -20.77 -48.94 0.45
C GLU A 754 -21.01 -47.42 0.54
N PRO A 755 -21.23 -46.86 1.75
CA PRO A 755 -21.39 -45.42 1.93
C PRO A 755 -20.20 -44.62 1.39
N ALA A 756 -20.48 -43.58 0.63
CA ALA A 756 -19.47 -42.73 0.02
C ALA A 756 -19.80 -41.24 0.14
N VAL A 757 -18.77 -40.44 0.40
CA VAL A 757 -18.80 -38.97 0.31
C VAL A 757 -18.07 -38.57 -0.97
N ALA A 758 -18.82 -38.07 -1.94
CA ALA A 758 -18.30 -37.58 -3.21
C ALA A 758 -18.07 -36.07 -3.16
N ILE A 759 -16.81 -35.68 -3.11
CA ILE A 759 -16.39 -34.28 -3.19
C ILE A 759 -16.36 -33.91 -4.66
N LEU A 760 -17.32 -33.10 -5.10
CA LEU A 760 -17.51 -32.80 -6.51
C LEU A 760 -16.36 -31.94 -7.07
N ALA A 761 -16.01 -32.19 -8.33
CA ALA A 761 -15.11 -31.31 -9.07
C ALA A 761 -15.72 -29.88 -9.15
N PRO A 762 -14.92 -28.82 -9.16
CA PRO A 762 -15.41 -27.44 -9.07
C PRO A 762 -15.87 -26.89 -10.42
N ALA A 763 -16.63 -27.67 -11.20
CA ALA A 763 -17.19 -27.23 -12.46
C ALA A 763 -18.23 -26.11 -12.24
N PRO A 764 -18.41 -25.16 -13.17
CA PRO A 764 -19.43 -24.11 -13.05
C PRO A 764 -20.84 -24.66 -12.77
N THR A 765 -21.15 -25.87 -13.25
CA THR A 765 -22.41 -26.58 -13.02
C THR A 765 -22.62 -27.06 -11.60
N TYR A 766 -21.58 -27.08 -10.76
CA TYR A 766 -21.65 -27.56 -9.37
C TYR A 766 -21.28 -26.47 -8.35
N ARG A 767 -20.91 -25.25 -8.79
CA ARG A 767 -20.63 -24.11 -7.90
C ARG A 767 -21.91 -23.38 -7.57
N ILE A 768 -22.38 -23.48 -6.33
CA ILE A 768 -23.69 -22.96 -5.94
C ILE A 768 -23.61 -21.51 -5.48
N SER A 769 -24.51 -20.64 -5.94
CA SER A 769 -24.70 -19.30 -5.37
C SER A 769 -25.78 -19.29 -4.28
N ASP A 770 -25.51 -18.58 -3.18
CA ASP A 770 -26.45 -18.41 -2.07
C ASP A 770 -27.32 -17.16 -2.30
N ASP A 771 -28.38 -17.31 -3.10
CA ASP A 771 -29.32 -16.22 -3.41
C ASP A 771 -30.38 -16.01 -2.28
N GLY A 772 -30.10 -16.46 -1.04
CA GLY A 772 -30.97 -16.28 0.12
C GLY A 772 -31.88 -17.48 0.45
N GLY A 773 -31.45 -18.72 0.19
CA GLY A 773 -32.24 -19.93 0.43
C GLY A 773 -31.53 -21.27 0.15
N GLN A 774 -32.28 -22.39 0.07
CA GLN A 774 -31.72 -23.68 -0.39
C GLN A 774 -31.26 -23.58 -1.87
N PRO A 775 -30.23 -24.34 -2.29
CA PRO A 775 -29.79 -24.37 -3.68
C PRO A 775 -30.95 -24.74 -4.60
N ALA A 776 -31.13 -23.99 -5.70
CA ALA A 776 -32.20 -24.20 -6.67
C ALA A 776 -31.71 -23.91 -8.11
N GLY A 777 -32.38 -24.44 -9.12
CA GLY A 777 -32.07 -24.18 -10.52
C GLY A 777 -31.14 -25.21 -11.18
N GLN A 778 -30.34 -24.76 -12.16
CA GLN A 778 -29.57 -25.64 -13.04
C GLN A 778 -28.46 -26.40 -12.31
N GLU A 779 -27.81 -25.77 -11.34
CA GLU A 779 -26.72 -26.38 -10.56
C GLU A 779 -27.22 -27.56 -9.74
N ARG A 780 -28.33 -27.37 -9.01
CA ARG A 780 -28.99 -28.46 -8.27
C ARG A 780 -29.46 -29.58 -9.19
N ALA A 781 -30.04 -29.25 -10.35
CA ALA A 781 -30.49 -30.26 -11.31
C ALA A 781 -29.32 -31.13 -11.83
N ALA A 782 -28.12 -30.56 -11.99
CA ALA A 782 -26.93 -31.30 -12.38
C ALA A 782 -26.46 -32.26 -11.27
N ILE A 783 -26.47 -31.80 -10.01
CA ILE A 783 -26.13 -32.61 -8.83
C ILE A 783 -27.14 -33.77 -8.66
N GLU A 784 -28.44 -33.47 -8.75
CA GLU A 784 -29.50 -34.49 -8.75
C GLU A 784 -29.37 -35.47 -9.91
N GLY A 785 -28.88 -35.02 -11.07
CA GLY A 785 -28.55 -35.89 -12.21
C GLY A 785 -27.47 -36.92 -11.87
N LEU A 786 -26.37 -36.49 -11.21
CA LEU A 786 -25.29 -37.37 -10.74
C LEU A 786 -25.74 -38.33 -9.64
N TRP A 787 -26.71 -37.91 -8.82
CA TRP A 787 -27.29 -38.75 -7.79
C TRP A 787 -28.22 -39.81 -8.39
N ASN A 788 -29.03 -39.45 -9.39
CA ASN A 788 -30.01 -40.35 -10.00
C ASN A 788 -29.42 -41.32 -11.03
N LYS A 789 -28.28 -40.99 -11.66
CA LYS A 789 -27.71 -41.77 -12.78
C LYS A 789 -26.26 -42.18 -12.55
N SER A 790 -25.88 -43.32 -13.11
CA SER A 790 -24.49 -43.81 -13.18
C SER A 790 -24.30 -44.64 -14.44
N GLY A 791 -23.23 -44.40 -15.21
CA GLY A 791 -22.88 -45.21 -16.39
C GLY A 791 -23.98 -45.34 -17.46
N GLY A 792 -24.87 -44.36 -17.58
CA GLY A 792 -26.00 -44.36 -18.53
C GLY A 792 -27.31 -44.98 -18.01
N GLY A 793 -27.32 -45.58 -16.81
CA GLY A 793 -28.50 -46.15 -16.16
C GLY A 793 -28.93 -45.38 -14.90
N LEU A 794 -30.08 -45.76 -14.32
CA LEU A 794 -30.52 -45.27 -13.01
C LEU A 794 -29.69 -45.90 -11.90
N ARG A 795 -29.33 -45.10 -10.89
CA ARG A 795 -28.59 -45.54 -9.72
C ARG A 795 -29.44 -46.45 -8.84
N ARG A 796 -28.89 -47.60 -8.43
CA ARG A 796 -29.52 -48.54 -7.49
C ARG A 796 -29.28 -48.10 -6.04
N TRP A 797 -28.03 -47.81 -5.68
CA TRP A 797 -27.61 -47.55 -4.31
C TRP A 797 -27.67 -46.06 -3.95
N ARG A 798 -28.83 -45.44 -4.16
CA ARG A 798 -29.01 -43.98 -3.95
C ARG A 798 -28.84 -43.55 -2.51
N ASN A 799 -29.13 -44.41 -1.54
CA ASN A 799 -28.95 -44.07 -0.12
C ASN A 799 -27.47 -44.16 0.32
N ALA A 800 -26.58 -44.74 -0.49
CA ALA A 800 -25.15 -44.86 -0.16
C ALA A 800 -24.31 -43.64 -0.59
N LEU A 801 -24.88 -42.67 -1.31
CA LEU A 801 -24.13 -41.54 -1.87
C LEU A 801 -24.48 -40.21 -1.19
N ILE A 802 -23.48 -39.55 -0.63
CA ILE A 802 -23.52 -38.15 -0.20
C ILE A 802 -22.63 -37.34 -1.15
N GLN A 803 -23.09 -36.18 -1.60
CA GLN A 803 -22.33 -35.30 -2.49
C GLN A 803 -22.01 -33.98 -1.80
N VAL A 804 -20.83 -33.42 -2.06
CA VAL A 804 -20.38 -32.16 -1.49
C VAL A 804 -19.95 -31.24 -2.62
N ALA A 805 -20.60 -30.09 -2.71
CA ALA A 805 -20.41 -29.12 -3.78
C ALA A 805 -19.82 -27.81 -3.23
N PRO A 806 -18.97 -27.13 -4.01
CA PRO A 806 -18.43 -25.84 -3.61
C PRO A 806 -19.46 -24.72 -3.72
N ASP A 807 -19.37 -23.75 -2.80
CA ASP A 807 -20.01 -22.45 -2.91
C ASP A 807 -19.22 -21.56 -3.88
N ARG A 808 -19.92 -20.80 -4.72
CA ARG A 808 -19.31 -20.02 -5.80
C ARG A 808 -18.40 -18.92 -5.29
N GLU A 809 -18.86 -18.10 -4.36
CA GLU A 809 -18.07 -16.97 -3.84
C GLU A 809 -16.89 -17.46 -3.00
N ALA A 810 -17.12 -18.47 -2.16
CA ALA A 810 -16.06 -19.07 -1.36
C ALA A 810 -15.00 -19.77 -2.24
N TRP A 811 -15.42 -20.37 -3.36
CA TRP A 811 -14.49 -20.92 -4.35
C TRP A 811 -13.63 -19.84 -5.01
N ASP A 812 -14.24 -18.72 -5.44
CA ASP A 812 -13.49 -17.63 -6.07
C ASP A 812 -12.43 -17.05 -5.11
N ARG A 813 -12.73 -16.98 -3.81
CA ARG A 813 -11.74 -16.64 -2.76
C ARG A 813 -10.61 -17.68 -2.66
N ALA A 814 -10.92 -18.98 -2.70
CA ALA A 814 -9.92 -20.04 -2.67
C ALA A 814 -9.04 -20.07 -3.94
N GLU A 815 -9.59 -19.72 -5.10
CA GLU A 815 -8.84 -19.56 -6.35
C GLU A 815 -7.84 -18.40 -6.23
N GLN A 816 -8.27 -17.24 -5.71
CA GLN A 816 -7.39 -16.11 -5.49
C GLN A 816 -6.27 -16.41 -4.48
N ALA A 817 -6.59 -17.09 -3.37
CA ALA A 817 -5.59 -17.54 -2.40
C ALA A 817 -4.58 -18.52 -3.02
N THR A 818 -5.03 -19.36 -3.96
CA THR A 818 -4.15 -20.29 -4.68
C THR A 818 -3.16 -19.55 -5.56
N ARG A 819 -3.63 -18.55 -6.32
CA ARG A 819 -2.79 -17.68 -7.16
C ARG A 819 -1.71 -16.99 -6.32
N GLU A 820 -2.07 -16.52 -5.13
CA GLU A 820 -1.13 -15.89 -4.21
C GLU A 820 -0.05 -16.88 -3.74
N VAL A 821 -0.41 -18.07 -3.26
CA VAL A 821 0.57 -19.10 -2.85
C VAL A 821 1.50 -19.50 -3.99
N MET A 822 0.97 -19.68 -5.21
CA MET A 822 1.78 -19.98 -6.40
C MET A 822 2.74 -18.85 -6.76
N ALA A 823 2.36 -17.60 -6.51
CA ALA A 823 3.24 -16.46 -6.71
C ALA A 823 4.41 -16.46 -5.71
N TYR A 824 4.16 -16.75 -4.43
CA TYR A 824 5.23 -16.96 -3.45
C TYR A 824 6.19 -18.09 -3.89
N GLU A 825 5.66 -19.22 -4.37
CA GLU A 825 6.47 -20.34 -4.90
C GLU A 825 7.34 -19.91 -6.08
N THR A 826 6.78 -19.14 -7.00
CA THR A 826 7.47 -18.65 -8.19
C THR A 826 8.61 -17.71 -7.81
N VAL A 827 8.34 -16.70 -6.96
CA VAL A 827 9.32 -15.70 -6.54
C VAL A 827 10.47 -16.35 -5.74
N LEU A 828 10.16 -17.28 -4.84
CA LEU A 828 11.15 -18.03 -4.05
C LEU A 828 12.01 -18.97 -4.91
N SER A 829 11.47 -19.50 -6.01
CA SER A 829 12.22 -20.39 -6.92
C SER A 829 13.32 -19.69 -7.74
N GLY A 830 13.37 -18.35 -7.70
CA GLY A 830 14.33 -17.56 -8.46
C GLY A 830 14.02 -17.44 -9.96
N LYS A 831 12.98 -18.11 -10.47
CA LYS A 831 12.53 -17.96 -11.87
C LYS A 831 11.98 -16.54 -12.08
N GLY A 832 12.84 -15.65 -12.60
CA GLY A 832 12.50 -14.24 -12.86
C GLY A 832 12.84 -13.29 -11.70
N SER A 833 13.64 -13.72 -10.71
CA SER A 833 14.10 -12.88 -9.60
C SER A 833 15.55 -12.46 -9.78
N GLY A 834 15.86 -11.20 -9.51
CA GLY A 834 17.21 -10.83 -9.05
C GLY A 834 17.54 -11.57 -7.75
N GLU A 835 18.82 -11.65 -7.38
CA GLU A 835 19.27 -12.37 -6.18
C GLU A 835 18.53 -11.86 -4.94
N LEU A 836 17.69 -12.71 -4.34
CA LEU A 836 17.06 -12.47 -3.04
C LEU A 836 18.11 -12.70 -1.95
N SER A 837 18.17 -11.79 -0.97
CA SER A 837 18.98 -11.99 0.23
C SER A 837 18.46 -13.16 1.06
N GLU A 838 19.32 -13.74 1.91
CA GLU A 838 18.93 -14.83 2.82
C GLU A 838 17.84 -14.39 3.83
N GLY A 839 17.86 -13.11 4.23
CA GLY A 839 16.81 -12.53 5.08
C GLY A 839 15.44 -12.49 4.41
N GLU A 840 15.38 -11.96 3.17
CA GLU A 840 14.15 -11.91 2.38
C GLU A 840 13.58 -13.30 2.07
N LYS A 841 14.46 -14.28 1.76
CA LYS A 841 14.02 -15.66 1.55
C LYS A 841 13.34 -16.25 2.79
N LYS A 842 13.91 -16.02 3.98
CA LYS A 842 13.38 -16.55 5.24
C LYS A 842 12.01 -15.93 5.58
N ASP A 843 11.87 -14.62 5.38
CA ASP A 843 10.59 -13.92 5.60
C ASP A 843 9.50 -14.39 4.61
N LEU A 844 9.82 -14.44 3.32
CA LEU A 844 8.90 -14.94 2.30
C LEU A 844 8.50 -16.41 2.54
N GLN A 845 9.40 -17.25 3.04
CA GLN A 845 9.08 -18.64 3.41
C GLN A 845 8.12 -18.73 4.59
N ALA A 846 8.28 -17.89 5.61
CA ALA A 846 7.36 -17.85 6.76
C ALA A 846 5.95 -17.44 6.29
N ARG A 847 5.85 -16.34 5.55
CA ARG A 847 4.58 -15.83 5.00
C ARG A 847 3.92 -16.83 4.05
N LYS A 848 4.70 -17.51 3.20
CA LYS A 848 4.19 -18.56 2.32
C LYS A 848 3.46 -19.65 3.13
N ARG A 849 4.03 -20.11 4.25
CA ARG A 849 3.41 -21.14 5.10
C ARG A 849 2.07 -20.68 5.67
N ASP A 850 1.99 -19.42 6.12
CA ASP A 850 0.75 -18.84 6.64
C ASP A 850 -0.33 -18.76 5.54
N LYS A 851 0.07 -18.35 4.33
CA LYS A 851 -0.81 -18.31 3.16
C LYS A 851 -1.24 -19.71 2.69
N GLU A 852 -0.38 -20.73 2.78
CA GLU A 852 -0.74 -22.13 2.52
C GLU A 852 -1.80 -22.65 3.51
N GLN A 853 -1.67 -22.30 4.79
CA GLN A 853 -2.67 -22.66 5.81
C GLN A 853 -4.00 -21.93 5.60
N SER A 854 -3.94 -20.64 5.25
CA SER A 854 -5.13 -19.85 4.90
C SER A 854 -5.84 -20.39 3.66
N LEU A 855 -5.08 -20.76 2.63
CA LEU A 855 -5.59 -21.42 1.42
C LEU A 855 -6.31 -22.73 1.77
N ARG A 856 -5.69 -23.60 2.58
CA ARG A 856 -6.31 -24.87 3.00
C ARG A 856 -7.66 -24.61 3.69
N THR A 857 -7.69 -23.66 4.62
CA THR A 857 -8.92 -23.32 5.37
C THR A 857 -10.00 -22.72 4.45
N SER A 858 -9.60 -21.86 3.51
CA SER A 858 -10.48 -21.25 2.52
C SER A 858 -11.09 -22.29 1.58
N LEU A 859 -10.28 -23.27 1.13
CA LEU A 859 -10.73 -24.34 0.26
C LEU A 859 -11.71 -25.30 0.97
N VAL A 860 -11.42 -25.68 2.22
CA VAL A 860 -12.33 -26.51 3.02
C VAL A 860 -13.64 -25.77 3.28
N THR A 861 -13.58 -24.45 3.51
CA THR A 861 -14.76 -23.59 3.63
C THR A 861 -15.56 -23.51 2.34
N ALA A 862 -14.89 -23.51 1.18
CA ALA A 862 -15.55 -23.47 -0.11
C ALA A 862 -16.46 -24.67 -0.34
N TYR A 863 -16.07 -25.88 0.08
CA TYR A 863 -16.92 -27.08 0.07
C TYR A 863 -17.99 -27.03 1.17
N ARG A 864 -18.99 -26.18 0.95
CA ARG A 864 -20.05 -25.84 1.90
C ARG A 864 -21.31 -26.66 1.73
N TRP A 865 -21.71 -26.99 0.50
CA TRP A 865 -23.03 -27.54 0.22
C TRP A 865 -23.03 -29.05 0.23
N VAL A 866 -23.76 -29.65 1.18
CA VAL A 866 -23.87 -31.11 1.33
C VAL A 866 -25.24 -31.55 0.84
N PHE A 867 -25.25 -32.50 -0.08
CA PHE A 867 -26.44 -33.14 -0.62
C PHE A 867 -26.53 -34.59 -0.16
N TYR A 868 -27.64 -34.96 0.44
CA TYR A 868 -27.85 -36.28 1.01
C TYR A 868 -29.26 -36.81 0.72
N PRO A 869 -29.47 -38.13 0.72
CA PRO A 869 -30.76 -38.73 0.42
C PRO A 869 -31.80 -38.40 1.50
N GLY A 870 -32.92 -37.81 1.13
CA GLY A 870 -34.03 -37.48 2.02
C GLY A 870 -35.21 -38.45 1.93
N ASP A 871 -36.31 -38.07 2.58
CA ASP A 871 -37.58 -38.78 2.47
C ASP A 871 -38.15 -38.74 1.03
N GLU A 872 -38.99 -39.73 0.70
CA GLU A 872 -39.73 -39.83 -0.59
C GLU A 872 -38.87 -39.84 -1.87
N GLY A 873 -37.60 -40.26 -1.79
CA GLY A 873 -36.74 -40.32 -2.98
C GLY A 873 -36.27 -38.95 -3.45
N LYS A 874 -36.28 -37.92 -2.59
CA LYS A 874 -35.76 -36.58 -2.87
C LYS A 874 -34.32 -36.45 -2.36
N LEU A 875 -33.56 -35.55 -2.98
CA LEU A 875 -32.24 -35.17 -2.51
C LEU A 875 -32.37 -33.90 -1.64
N GLU A 876 -31.99 -34.01 -0.38
CA GLU A 876 -31.95 -32.88 0.55
C GLU A 876 -30.59 -32.20 0.51
N SER A 877 -30.54 -30.95 0.96
CA SER A 877 -29.33 -30.13 0.95
C SER A 877 -29.18 -29.35 2.26
N ILE A 878 -27.96 -29.29 2.78
CA ILE A 878 -27.60 -28.53 3.98
C ILE A 878 -26.27 -27.80 3.77
N ALA A 879 -26.15 -26.57 4.29
CA ALA A 879 -24.91 -25.81 4.27
C ALA A 879 -24.06 -26.11 5.51
N LEU A 880 -22.75 -26.24 5.32
CA LEU A 880 -21.76 -26.27 6.37
C LEU A 880 -21.39 -24.84 6.83
N PRO A 881 -21.07 -24.64 8.12
CA PRO A 881 -20.53 -23.36 8.60
C PRO A 881 -19.15 -23.07 8.00
N THR A 882 -18.55 -21.94 8.34
CA THR A 882 -17.14 -21.65 8.01
C THR A 882 -16.22 -22.68 8.68
N ALA A 883 -15.17 -23.14 7.97
CA ALA A 883 -14.26 -24.13 8.52
C ALA A 883 -13.33 -23.53 9.57
N THR A 884 -12.99 -24.31 10.59
CA THR A 884 -11.89 -23.97 11.51
C THR A 884 -10.56 -24.55 11.03
N ALA A 885 -9.45 -24.10 11.62
CA ALA A 885 -8.12 -24.63 11.27
C ALA A 885 -8.06 -26.15 11.49
N ASN A 886 -7.43 -26.85 10.53
CA ASN A 886 -7.21 -28.31 10.51
C ASN A 886 -8.41 -29.23 10.23
N GLU A 887 -9.60 -28.69 9.96
CA GLU A 887 -10.72 -29.54 9.51
C GLU A 887 -10.48 -30.14 8.11
N THR A 888 -11.17 -31.24 7.80
CA THR A 888 -11.18 -31.90 6.49
C THR A 888 -12.59 -31.97 5.93
N ILE A 889 -12.72 -31.96 4.60
CA ILE A 889 -14.03 -31.89 3.93
C ILE A 889 -14.91 -33.09 4.34
N ALA A 890 -14.39 -34.32 4.23
CA ALA A 890 -15.18 -35.53 4.51
C ALA A 890 -15.63 -35.61 5.97
N ARG A 891 -14.78 -35.24 6.93
CA ARG A 891 -15.11 -35.28 8.36
C ARG A 891 -16.23 -34.29 8.69
N ARG A 892 -16.14 -33.06 8.18
CA ARG A 892 -17.17 -32.01 8.39
C ARG A 892 -18.55 -32.47 7.90
N VAL A 893 -18.58 -33.18 6.78
CA VAL A 893 -19.80 -33.72 6.19
C VAL A 893 -20.41 -34.81 7.08
N VAL A 894 -19.58 -35.75 7.54
CA VAL A 894 -20.03 -36.84 8.41
C VAL A 894 -20.51 -36.27 9.75
N ASP A 895 -19.71 -35.42 10.40
CA ASP A 895 -20.04 -34.80 11.69
C ASP A 895 -21.34 -33.98 11.59
N ARG A 896 -21.56 -33.30 10.46
CA ARG A 896 -22.79 -32.53 10.22
C ARG A 896 -24.03 -33.42 10.10
N LEU A 897 -23.93 -34.55 9.43
CA LEU A 897 -25.06 -35.46 9.18
C LEU A 897 -25.30 -36.46 10.34
N GLU A 898 -24.34 -36.58 11.26
CA GLU A 898 -24.45 -37.35 12.51
C GLU A 898 -25.00 -36.50 13.69
N SER A 899 -24.84 -35.16 13.62
CA SER A 899 -25.34 -34.25 14.65
C SER A 899 -26.88 -34.26 14.78
N HIS A 900 -27.35 -34.28 16.02
CA HIS A 900 -28.78 -34.19 16.36
C HIS A 900 -29.30 -32.75 16.45
N ASP A 901 -28.39 -31.75 16.39
CA ASP A 901 -28.75 -30.33 16.49
C ASP A 901 -29.50 -29.81 15.25
N TYR A 902 -29.50 -30.61 14.17
CA TYR A 902 -30.04 -30.25 12.85
C TYR A 902 -31.21 -31.14 12.42
N GLY A 903 -31.87 -31.82 13.36
CA GLY A 903 -33.03 -32.67 13.11
C GLY A 903 -32.75 -34.14 13.39
N SER A 904 -33.42 -35.04 12.65
CA SER A 904 -33.13 -36.47 12.74
C SER A 904 -31.81 -36.76 12.02
N PRO A 905 -30.77 -37.29 12.70
CA PRO A 905 -29.47 -37.52 12.09
C PRO A 905 -29.61 -38.50 10.92
N LYS A 906 -29.02 -38.13 9.78
CA LYS A 906 -29.04 -38.97 8.58
C LYS A 906 -28.04 -40.13 8.69
N ILE A 907 -26.93 -39.92 9.40
CA ILE A 907 -25.92 -40.94 9.66
C ILE A 907 -26.13 -41.49 11.08
N LEU A 908 -26.19 -42.81 11.22
CA LEU A 908 -26.27 -43.48 12.51
C LEU A 908 -25.19 -44.55 12.63
N ARG A 909 -24.47 -44.55 13.75
CA ARG A 909 -23.47 -45.59 14.08
C ARG A 909 -24.04 -46.74 14.90
N ALA A 910 -25.22 -46.54 15.47
CA ALA A 910 -25.94 -47.54 16.24
C ALA A 910 -27.44 -47.37 16.03
N ILE A 911 -28.17 -48.48 15.99
CA ILE A 911 -29.63 -48.51 15.97
C ILE A 911 -30.08 -49.41 17.12
N SER A 912 -30.94 -48.90 17.99
CA SER A 912 -31.60 -49.71 19.02
C SER A 912 -32.81 -50.44 18.46
N ALA A 913 -33.17 -51.58 19.05
CA ALA A 913 -34.32 -52.35 18.61
C ALA A 913 -35.64 -51.56 18.72
N MET A 914 -35.79 -50.76 19.78
CA MET A 914 -36.96 -49.89 19.96
C MET A 914 -37.06 -48.80 18.89
N PHE A 915 -35.94 -48.16 18.52
CA PHE A 915 -35.93 -47.18 17.43
C PHE A 915 -36.31 -47.84 16.11
N PHE A 916 -35.73 -49.01 15.84
CA PHE A 916 -36.06 -49.79 14.65
C PHE A 916 -37.56 -50.13 14.60
N GLN A 917 -38.14 -50.68 15.67
CA GLN A 917 -39.58 -50.99 15.74
C GLN A 917 -40.46 -49.76 15.53
N ALA A 918 -40.12 -48.62 16.15
CA ALA A 918 -40.96 -47.44 16.13
C ALA A 918 -40.88 -46.64 14.82
N LYS A 919 -39.70 -46.60 14.17
CA LYS A 919 -39.42 -45.68 13.05
C LYS A 919 -39.10 -46.36 11.73
N ILE A 920 -38.52 -47.56 11.76
CA ILE A 920 -38.03 -48.27 10.56
C ILE A 920 -38.97 -49.40 10.17
N GLN A 921 -39.31 -50.28 11.12
CA GLN A 921 -40.14 -51.47 10.91
C GLN A 921 -41.45 -51.20 10.15
N PRO A 922 -42.25 -50.13 10.45
CA PRO A 922 -43.52 -49.90 9.77
C PRO A 922 -43.38 -49.52 8.29
N ARG A 923 -42.19 -49.07 7.87
CA ARG A 923 -41.89 -48.65 6.49
C ARG A 923 -41.11 -49.72 5.72
N VAL A 924 -40.56 -50.72 6.41
CA VAL A 924 -39.71 -51.75 5.81
C VAL A 924 -40.41 -53.10 5.68
N TRP A 925 -41.43 -53.41 6.47
CA TRP A 925 -42.25 -54.60 6.23
C TRP A 925 -43.38 -54.31 5.24
N GLU A 926 -43.44 -55.04 4.12
CA GLU A 926 -44.48 -54.87 3.09
C GLU A 926 -45.83 -55.47 3.52
N ASP A 927 -45.81 -56.63 4.20
CA ASP A 927 -47.00 -57.32 4.72
C ASP A 927 -46.81 -57.70 6.19
N ALA A 928 -47.84 -57.50 7.02
CA ALA A 928 -47.76 -57.81 8.45
C ALA A 928 -47.54 -59.30 8.79
N GLY A 929 -47.72 -60.20 7.81
CA GLY A 929 -47.66 -61.65 7.97
C GLY A 929 -46.44 -62.36 7.36
N THR A 930 -45.40 -61.63 6.92
CA THR A 930 -44.22 -62.22 6.26
C THR A 930 -42.93 -62.02 7.08
N GLU A 931 -41.97 -62.93 6.92
CA GLU A 931 -40.62 -62.75 7.47
C GLU A 931 -39.80 -61.83 6.56
N LEU A 932 -38.80 -61.14 7.13
CA LEU A 932 -37.87 -60.32 6.35
C LEU A 932 -36.47 -60.95 6.34
N GLU A 933 -35.97 -61.29 5.16
CA GLU A 933 -34.59 -61.75 5.01
C GLU A 933 -33.60 -60.67 5.46
N VAL A 934 -32.61 -61.03 6.29
CA VAL A 934 -31.63 -60.07 6.83
C VAL A 934 -30.75 -59.50 5.71
N GLY A 935 -30.39 -60.30 4.70
CA GLY A 935 -29.68 -59.83 3.51
C GLY A 935 -30.44 -58.74 2.75
N GLU A 936 -31.75 -58.94 2.58
CA GLU A 936 -32.65 -57.96 1.98
C GLU A 936 -32.77 -56.69 2.84
N LEU A 937 -32.87 -56.82 4.17
CA LEU A 937 -32.86 -55.67 5.08
C LEU A 937 -31.57 -54.85 4.93
N VAL A 938 -30.41 -55.50 4.97
CA VAL A 938 -29.10 -54.85 4.76
C VAL A 938 -29.05 -54.15 3.40
N ARG A 939 -29.59 -54.77 2.35
CA ARG A 939 -29.66 -54.18 1.01
C ARG A 939 -30.49 -52.89 0.98
N ARG A 940 -31.66 -52.89 1.63
CA ARG A 940 -32.59 -51.74 1.66
C ARG A 940 -31.97 -50.49 2.26
N PHE A 941 -31.11 -50.62 3.28
CA PHE A 941 -30.39 -49.47 3.86
C PHE A 941 -29.46 -48.76 2.87
N SER A 942 -29.05 -49.40 1.77
CA SER A 942 -28.29 -48.75 0.69
C SER A 942 -29.16 -48.21 -0.45
N GLU A 943 -30.39 -48.69 -0.61
CA GLU A 943 -31.27 -48.34 -1.73
C GLU A 943 -32.32 -47.29 -1.37
N TRP A 944 -32.92 -47.43 -0.19
CA TRP A 944 -34.10 -46.67 0.20
C TRP A 944 -33.71 -45.39 0.91
N THR A 945 -34.01 -44.26 0.29
CA THR A 945 -33.47 -42.94 0.66
C THR A 945 -33.98 -42.42 2.00
N PHE A 946 -35.10 -42.94 2.50
CA PHE A 946 -35.63 -42.54 3.80
C PHE A 946 -34.91 -43.21 4.99
N LEU A 947 -34.15 -44.28 4.74
CA LEU A 947 -33.42 -44.98 5.80
C LEU A 947 -32.13 -44.22 6.16
N PRO A 948 -31.67 -44.28 7.42
CA PRO A 948 -30.39 -43.69 7.80
C PRO A 948 -29.21 -44.40 7.11
N ILE A 949 -28.11 -43.70 6.94
CA ILE A 949 -26.87 -44.25 6.38
C ILE A 949 -26.04 -44.84 7.53
N LEU A 950 -25.63 -46.09 7.37
CA LEU A 950 -24.89 -46.84 8.39
C LEU A 950 -23.44 -47.06 7.91
N PRO A 951 -22.43 -46.46 8.58
CA PRO A 951 -21.02 -46.62 8.21
C PRO A 951 -20.56 -48.09 8.31
N ASP A 952 -20.86 -48.76 9.42
CA ASP A 952 -20.76 -50.22 9.57
C ASP A 952 -22.16 -50.84 9.51
N ARG A 953 -22.68 -50.97 8.29
CA ARG A 953 -24.04 -51.45 8.06
C ARG A 953 -24.30 -52.84 8.63
N VAL A 954 -23.37 -53.79 8.43
CA VAL A 954 -23.56 -55.18 8.85
C VAL A 954 -23.44 -55.31 10.37
N GLY A 955 -22.43 -54.69 10.98
CA GLY A 955 -22.26 -54.70 12.43
C GLY A 955 -23.41 -54.00 13.16
N THR A 956 -23.85 -52.85 12.65
CA THR A 956 -24.97 -52.09 13.24
C THR A 956 -26.28 -52.87 13.20
N ILE A 957 -26.60 -53.51 12.07
CA ILE A 957 -27.83 -54.31 11.94
C ILE A 957 -27.74 -55.58 12.80
N ARG A 958 -26.59 -56.27 12.83
CA ARG A 958 -26.37 -57.42 13.72
C ARG A 958 -26.56 -57.04 15.19
N ALA A 959 -26.00 -55.91 15.62
CA ALA A 959 -26.15 -55.40 16.98
C ALA A 959 -27.61 -55.04 17.30
N CYS A 960 -28.31 -54.39 16.36
CA CYS A 960 -29.74 -54.08 16.49
C CYS A 960 -30.55 -55.37 16.65
N ILE A 961 -30.33 -56.40 15.82
CA ILE A 961 -31.02 -57.69 15.90
C ILE A 961 -30.76 -58.34 17.26
N SER A 962 -29.52 -58.37 17.72
CA SER A 962 -29.13 -58.89 19.03
C SER A 962 -29.87 -58.17 20.18
N ASP A 963 -29.91 -56.84 20.15
CA ASP A 963 -30.64 -56.00 21.13
C ASP A 963 -32.14 -56.31 21.14
N GLY A 964 -32.73 -56.58 19.97
CA GLY A 964 -34.15 -56.89 19.89
C GLY A 964 -34.49 -58.31 20.34
N ILE A 965 -33.59 -59.28 20.14
CA ILE A 965 -33.76 -60.63 20.71
C ILE A 965 -33.69 -60.55 22.24
N ASP A 966 -32.74 -59.80 22.79
CA ASP A 966 -32.59 -59.61 24.25
C ASP A 966 -33.84 -58.97 24.88
N LYS A 967 -34.43 -57.99 24.17
CA LYS A 967 -35.63 -57.27 24.60
C LYS A 967 -36.94 -57.98 24.26
N GLY A 968 -36.90 -59.16 23.62
CA GLY A 968 -38.09 -59.90 23.20
C GLY A 968 -38.91 -59.21 22.11
N ALA A 969 -38.31 -58.29 21.35
CA ALA A 969 -38.94 -57.52 20.28
C ALA A 969 -39.16 -58.32 18.98
N TRP A 970 -38.34 -59.35 18.76
CA TRP A 970 -38.37 -60.26 17.60
C TRP A 970 -37.52 -61.51 17.87
N ALA A 971 -37.62 -62.50 17.00
CA ALA A 971 -36.68 -63.62 16.93
C ALA A 971 -36.07 -63.74 15.52
N LEU A 972 -34.97 -64.47 15.40
CA LEU A 972 -34.35 -64.75 14.11
C LEU A 972 -34.61 -66.22 13.73
N ALA A 973 -35.25 -66.48 12.61
CA ALA A 973 -35.35 -67.81 12.03
C ALA A 973 -34.14 -68.08 11.13
N TYR A 974 -33.40 -69.15 11.42
CA TYR A 974 -32.23 -69.57 10.65
C TYR A 974 -32.47 -70.92 9.97
N GLY A 975 -32.41 -70.95 8.64
CA GLY A 975 -32.58 -72.15 7.81
C GLY A 975 -33.21 -71.88 6.44
N ILE A 976 -33.07 -72.84 5.52
CA ILE A 976 -33.54 -72.72 4.13
C ILE A 976 -35.09 -72.69 4.10
N PRO A 977 -35.72 -71.76 3.35
CA PRO A 977 -37.16 -71.75 3.15
C PRO A 977 -37.70 -73.11 2.69
N GLY A 978 -38.68 -73.68 3.41
CA GLY A 978 -39.27 -74.98 3.10
C GLY A 978 -38.57 -76.21 3.73
N GLN A 979 -37.54 -76.02 4.56
CA GLN A 979 -36.91 -77.06 5.39
C GLN A 979 -37.03 -76.76 6.89
N ALA A 980 -36.48 -77.63 7.75
CA ALA A 980 -36.42 -77.40 9.19
C ALA A 980 -35.64 -76.11 9.51
N ARG A 981 -36.33 -75.12 10.10
CA ARG A 981 -35.75 -73.85 10.54
C ARG A 981 -35.57 -73.87 12.06
N ARG A 982 -34.48 -73.28 12.53
CA ARG A 982 -34.23 -73.06 13.96
C ARG A 982 -34.61 -71.64 14.32
N LEU A 983 -35.41 -71.47 15.36
CA LEU A 983 -35.71 -70.15 15.94
C LEU A 983 -34.63 -69.77 16.95
N ILE A 984 -34.08 -68.57 16.82
CA ILE A 984 -33.04 -68.02 17.69
C ILE A 984 -33.68 -66.93 18.54
N GLU A 985 -33.83 -67.25 19.83
CA GLU A 985 -34.50 -66.40 20.82
C GLU A 985 -33.55 -65.96 21.95
N LYS A 986 -32.28 -66.35 21.88
CA LYS A 986 -31.23 -65.94 22.83
C LYS A 986 -30.10 -65.21 22.09
N PRO A 987 -29.66 -64.03 22.57
CA PRO A 987 -28.60 -63.27 21.89
C PRO A 987 -27.30 -64.06 21.71
N GLY A 988 -26.94 -64.93 22.66
CA GLY A 988 -25.73 -65.77 22.59
C GLY A 988 -25.74 -66.78 21.44
N GLU A 989 -26.90 -67.19 20.94
CA GLU A 989 -27.04 -68.12 19.82
C GLU A 989 -26.87 -67.43 18.46
N LEU A 990 -27.05 -66.10 18.39
CA LEU A 990 -26.80 -65.30 17.18
C LEU A 990 -25.32 -65.30 16.77
N ASN A 991 -24.42 -65.41 17.74
CA ASN A 991 -22.98 -65.46 17.51
C ASN A 991 -22.52 -66.79 16.88
N ALA A 992 -23.35 -67.84 16.98
CA ALA A 992 -23.07 -69.14 16.36
C ALA A 992 -23.42 -69.15 14.86
N ILE A 993 -24.09 -68.12 14.34
CA ILE A 993 -24.36 -67.96 12.90
C ILE A 993 -23.14 -67.32 12.22
N PRO A 994 -22.46 -68.06 11.32
CA PRO A 994 -21.25 -67.58 10.65
C PRO A 994 -21.49 -66.34 9.78
N ASP A 995 -22.59 -66.31 9.04
CA ASP A 995 -22.97 -65.19 8.17
C ASP A 995 -24.48 -64.97 8.20
N LEU A 996 -24.91 -63.74 8.50
CA LEU A 996 -26.33 -63.36 8.51
C LEU A 996 -26.85 -63.01 7.10
N LEU A 997 -25.95 -62.94 6.11
CA LEU A 997 -26.25 -62.57 4.73
C LEU A 997 -26.23 -63.78 3.79
N ASP A 998 -26.22 -65.01 4.34
CA ASP A 998 -26.17 -66.27 3.60
C ASP A 998 -27.51 -66.66 2.91
N GLY A 999 -28.53 -65.80 3.01
CA GLY A 999 -29.88 -66.05 2.49
C GLY A 999 -30.69 -67.03 3.34
N ALA A 1000 -30.18 -67.46 4.50
CA ALA A 1000 -30.86 -68.38 5.42
C ALA A 1000 -31.34 -67.70 6.72
N SER A 1001 -31.13 -66.39 6.87
CA SER A 1001 -31.46 -65.63 8.08
C SER A 1001 -32.68 -64.72 7.86
N PHE A 1002 -33.74 -64.93 8.63
CA PHE A 1002 -35.02 -64.21 8.50
C PHE A 1002 -35.47 -63.63 9.84
N LEU A 1003 -35.78 -62.33 9.88
CA LEU A 1003 -36.30 -61.65 11.05
C LEU A 1003 -37.80 -61.92 11.18
N VAL A 1004 -38.25 -62.38 12.35
CA VAL A 1004 -39.65 -62.74 12.64
C VAL A 1004 -40.22 -61.77 13.66
N ARG A 1005 -41.36 -61.15 13.34
CA ARG A 1005 -42.05 -60.16 14.19
C ARG A 1005 -42.69 -60.84 15.41
N ASP A 1006 -42.79 -60.12 16.51
CA ASP A 1006 -43.39 -60.60 17.77
C ASP A 1006 -44.77 -61.27 17.58
N GLU A 1007 -45.63 -60.64 16.77
CA GLU A 1007 -46.99 -61.11 16.41
C GLU A 1007 -47.02 -62.52 15.76
N LEU A 1008 -45.91 -62.97 15.17
CA LEU A 1008 -45.79 -64.27 14.51
C LEU A 1008 -44.99 -65.28 15.34
N LEU A 1009 -44.41 -64.89 16.48
CA LEU A 1009 -43.54 -65.76 17.26
C LEU A 1009 -44.27 -66.99 17.80
N GLU A 1010 -45.52 -66.85 18.27
CA GLU A 1010 -46.30 -68.00 18.74
C GLU A 1010 -46.60 -68.99 17.61
N LEU A 1011 -46.95 -68.50 16.43
CA LEU A 1011 -47.22 -69.32 15.25
C LEU A 1011 -45.96 -70.07 14.78
N TYR A 1012 -44.79 -69.43 14.88
CA TYR A 1012 -43.50 -70.05 14.58
C TYR A 1012 -43.04 -71.03 15.66
N ARG A 1013 -43.27 -70.72 16.94
CA ARG A 1013 -43.05 -71.68 18.03
C ARG A 1013 -43.95 -72.90 17.88
N GLU A 1014 -45.17 -72.77 17.37
CA GLU A 1014 -46.04 -73.92 17.07
C GLU A 1014 -45.60 -74.73 15.83
N GLN A 1015 -45.12 -74.06 14.77
CA GLN A 1015 -44.62 -74.72 13.55
C GLN A 1015 -43.28 -75.43 13.74
N PHE A 1016 -42.41 -74.91 14.62
CA PHE A 1016 -41.03 -75.41 14.79
C PHE A 1016 -40.75 -75.97 16.20
N GLY A 1017 -41.72 -75.93 17.13
CA GLY A 1017 -41.58 -76.33 18.54
C GLY A 1017 -41.71 -77.83 18.85
N ARG A 1018 -41.49 -78.72 17.87
CA ARG A 1018 -41.30 -80.16 18.14
C ARG A 1018 -40.05 -80.67 17.47
N VAL A 1019 -38.92 -80.49 18.14
CA VAL A 1019 -37.82 -81.45 18.09
C VAL A 1019 -37.41 -81.75 19.53
N ASP A 1020 -37.72 -82.97 19.97
CA ASP A 1020 -37.36 -83.56 21.25
C ASP A 1020 -35.84 -83.52 21.48
N GLU A 1021 -35.44 -83.09 22.68
CA GLU A 1021 -34.15 -83.41 23.28
C GLU A 1021 -34.09 -84.92 23.55
N SER A 1022 -33.72 -85.74 22.56
CA SER A 1022 -33.09 -87.05 22.78
C SER A 1022 -32.78 -87.76 21.46
N GLN A 1023 -31.61 -87.48 20.89
CA GLN A 1023 -30.74 -88.49 20.29
C GLN A 1023 -29.41 -87.84 19.89
N ASP A 1024 -28.40 -88.01 20.71
CA ASP A 1024 -27.01 -87.98 20.25
C ASP A 1024 -26.77 -89.21 19.37
N PRO A 1025 -26.15 -89.03 18.19
CA PRO A 1025 -25.11 -89.95 17.78
C PRO A 1025 -23.80 -89.19 17.50
N LYS A 1026 -22.82 -89.51 18.35
CA LYS A 1026 -21.36 -89.50 18.17
C LYS A 1026 -20.82 -89.02 16.80
N PRO A 1027 -19.77 -88.18 16.78
CA PRO A 1027 -19.04 -87.85 15.56
C PRO A 1027 -18.39 -89.11 14.96
N PRO A 1028 -18.48 -89.34 13.64
CA PRO A 1028 -17.73 -90.41 12.99
C PRO A 1028 -16.25 -90.03 12.90
N GLU A 1029 -15.40 -91.00 13.27
CA GLU A 1029 -13.96 -90.97 13.04
C GLU A 1029 -13.61 -90.83 11.55
N PRO A 1030 -12.50 -90.17 11.20
CA PRO A 1030 -12.03 -90.05 9.83
C PRO A 1030 -11.49 -91.40 9.31
N PRO A 1031 -11.77 -91.80 8.06
CA PRO A 1031 -11.22 -93.02 7.52
C PRO A 1031 -9.73 -92.85 7.20
N VAL A 1032 -8.94 -93.78 7.73
CA VAL A 1032 -7.56 -94.06 7.34
C VAL A 1032 -7.57 -95.09 6.21
N GLY A 1033 -6.80 -94.81 5.15
CA GLY A 1033 -5.98 -95.85 4.50
C GLY A 1033 -6.23 -96.14 3.02
N GLY A 1034 -5.23 -95.77 2.19
CA GLY A 1034 -4.50 -96.79 1.42
C GLY A 1034 -4.79 -96.95 -0.08
N GLY A 1035 -3.84 -96.51 -0.90
CA GLY A 1035 -3.11 -97.45 -1.77
C GLY A 1035 -3.32 -97.41 -3.30
N GLN A 1036 -2.19 -97.24 -4.01
CA GLN A 1036 -1.87 -97.66 -5.41
C GLN A 1036 -2.54 -96.87 -6.55
N GLY A 1037 -1.85 -96.16 -7.45
CA GLY A 1037 -0.70 -96.55 -8.31
C GLY A 1037 -1.26 -97.06 -9.64
N GLY A 1038 -0.91 -96.64 -10.86
CA GLY A 1038 0.04 -95.70 -11.45
C GLY A 1038 0.03 -95.95 -12.98
N GLY A 1039 0.46 -94.96 -13.79
CA GLY A 1039 0.69 -95.09 -15.25
C GLY A 1039 0.28 -93.85 -16.03
N ALA A 1040 1.17 -92.85 -16.16
CA ALA A 1040 2.03 -92.55 -17.34
C ALA A 1040 1.25 -91.83 -18.46
N SER A 1041 1.67 -90.72 -19.08
CA SER A 1041 2.95 -90.01 -19.33
C SER A 1041 2.58 -88.60 -19.84
N GLY A 1042 3.34 -87.51 -19.76
CA GLY A 1042 4.76 -87.26 -19.52
C GLY A 1042 5.03 -85.75 -19.42
N GLY A 1043 6.17 -85.37 -18.82
CA GLY A 1043 6.73 -84.00 -18.81
C GLY A 1043 7.46 -83.66 -20.12
N PRO A 1044 8.40 -82.68 -20.18
CA PRO A 1044 9.20 -82.05 -19.10
C PRO A 1044 9.04 -80.51 -19.08
N GLY A 1045 9.58 -79.69 -18.17
CA GLY A 1045 10.52 -79.75 -17.04
C GLY A 1045 10.62 -78.28 -16.52
N GLY A 1046 10.69 -77.99 -15.22
CA GLY A 1046 11.93 -77.93 -14.40
C GLY A 1046 12.52 -76.50 -14.42
N GLY A 1047 12.94 -75.85 -13.34
CA GLY A 1047 13.14 -76.18 -11.93
C GLY A 1047 13.57 -74.88 -11.18
N THR A 1048 13.25 -74.73 -9.88
CA THR A 1048 14.14 -74.96 -8.70
C THR A 1048 15.03 -73.75 -8.34
N GLY A 1049 15.24 -73.36 -7.09
CA GLY A 1049 14.95 -73.92 -5.76
C GLY A 1049 15.29 -72.86 -4.70
N GLY A 1050 15.28 -73.08 -3.39
CA GLY A 1050 15.04 -74.26 -2.57
C GLY A 1050 14.66 -73.83 -1.14
N GLY A 1051 14.13 -74.77 -0.37
CA GLY A 1051 13.63 -74.52 0.98
C GLY A 1051 14.68 -74.62 2.08
N VAL A 1052 14.31 -74.07 3.25
CA VAL A 1052 14.85 -74.44 4.56
C VAL A 1052 13.65 -74.48 5.53
N GLN A 1053 13.56 -75.55 6.33
CA GLN A 1053 12.58 -75.72 7.40
C GLN A 1053 12.87 -74.75 8.56
N THR A 1054 11.81 -74.27 9.23
CA THR A 1054 11.89 -73.67 10.58
C THR A 1054 10.61 -74.05 11.38
N PRO A 1055 10.68 -74.09 12.72
CA PRO A 1055 9.93 -75.02 13.57
C PRO A 1055 8.56 -74.49 14.01
N VAL A 1056 7.71 -75.42 14.47
CA VAL A 1056 6.40 -75.13 15.10
C VAL A 1056 6.64 -74.32 16.39
N PRO A 1057 6.04 -73.13 16.58
CA PRO A 1057 6.12 -72.41 17.85
C PRO A 1057 5.15 -73.04 18.87
N GLN A 1058 5.66 -73.30 20.08
CA GLN A 1058 4.86 -73.59 21.28
C GLN A 1058 4.00 -72.35 21.65
N PRO A 1059 2.87 -72.54 22.36
CA PRO A 1059 1.97 -71.43 22.70
C PRO A 1059 2.67 -70.39 23.58
N ALA A 1060 2.61 -69.12 23.15
CA ALA A 1060 3.26 -68.00 23.81
C ALA A 1060 2.72 -67.77 25.24
N THR A 1061 3.63 -67.65 26.21
CA THR A 1061 3.36 -67.19 27.57
C THR A 1061 2.82 -65.76 27.54
N ARG A 1062 1.72 -65.52 28.26
CA ARG A 1062 1.05 -64.23 28.34
C ARG A 1062 0.98 -63.76 29.79
N HIS A 1063 1.40 -62.53 30.04
CA HIS A 1063 1.42 -61.94 31.39
C HIS A 1063 0.27 -60.95 31.55
N SER A 1064 -0.52 -61.09 32.62
CA SER A 1064 -1.70 -60.26 32.89
C SER A 1064 -1.34 -58.86 33.40
N ARG A 1065 -0.18 -58.73 34.04
CA ARG A 1065 0.41 -57.47 34.47
C ARG A 1065 1.87 -57.47 34.05
N VAL A 1066 2.36 -56.34 33.55
CA VAL A 1066 3.75 -56.18 33.13
C VAL A 1066 4.21 -54.78 33.51
N ARG A 1067 5.37 -54.69 34.16
CA ARG A 1067 6.03 -53.42 34.47
C ARG A 1067 7.30 -53.29 33.63
N ILE A 1068 7.38 -52.26 32.80
CA ILE A 1068 8.52 -51.96 31.94
C ILE A 1068 9.23 -50.72 32.48
N ARG A 1069 10.53 -50.83 32.71
CA ARG A 1069 11.40 -49.76 33.20
C ARG A 1069 12.43 -49.40 32.15
N VAL A 1070 12.37 -48.16 31.69
CA VAL A 1070 13.33 -47.58 30.75
C VAL A 1070 14.25 -46.66 31.52
N THR A 1071 15.54 -47.01 31.56
CA THR A 1071 16.55 -46.30 32.35
C THR A 1071 17.56 -45.62 31.43
N ASP A 1072 18.09 -44.47 31.85
CA ASP A 1072 19.18 -43.77 31.15
C ASP A 1072 18.89 -43.36 29.70
N MET A 1073 17.64 -42.99 29.37
CA MET A 1073 17.29 -42.48 28.03
C MET A 1073 17.81 -41.04 27.84
N PRO A 1074 18.63 -40.76 26.81
CA PRO A 1074 19.07 -39.41 26.49
C PRO A 1074 17.89 -38.53 26.06
N VAL A 1075 17.75 -37.36 26.68
CA VAL A 1075 16.64 -36.40 26.47
C VAL A 1075 16.40 -36.09 24.99
N ALA A 1076 17.46 -36.05 24.19
CA ALA A 1076 17.43 -35.78 22.75
C ALA A 1076 16.59 -36.78 21.92
N LYS A 1077 16.26 -37.97 22.45
CA LYS A 1077 15.46 -39.00 21.76
C LYS A 1077 13.97 -39.03 22.16
N SER A 1078 13.47 -38.06 22.91
CA SER A 1078 12.13 -38.06 23.54
C SER A 1078 11.02 -37.35 22.74
N THR A 1079 11.10 -37.32 21.41
CA THR A 1079 10.41 -36.38 20.50
C THR A 1079 8.87 -36.34 20.52
N ASN A 1080 8.18 -37.12 21.38
CA ASN A 1080 6.72 -37.10 21.55
C ASN A 1080 6.22 -36.70 22.96
N LEU A 1081 7.06 -36.20 23.86
CA LEU A 1081 6.61 -35.64 25.16
C LEU A 1081 6.55 -34.09 25.12
N GLN A 1082 5.49 -33.54 24.53
CA GLN A 1082 5.15 -32.10 24.61
C GLN A 1082 4.51 -31.74 25.97
N PRO A 1083 4.38 -30.46 26.37
CA PRO A 1083 5.27 -29.30 26.28
C PRO A 1083 5.65 -28.70 27.66
N TYR A 1084 5.32 -29.34 28.79
CA TYR A 1084 5.48 -28.74 30.13
C TYR A 1084 6.78 -29.10 30.88
N LEU A 1085 7.38 -30.26 30.63
CA LEU A 1085 8.58 -30.69 31.38
C LEU A 1085 9.85 -29.94 30.94
N TRP A 1086 9.92 -29.56 29.66
CA TRP A 1086 11.17 -29.08 29.03
C TRP A 1086 11.40 -27.57 29.06
N LYS A 1087 10.37 -26.79 29.40
CA LYS A 1087 10.52 -25.33 29.55
C LYS A 1087 11.29 -24.94 30.82
N VAL A 1088 11.43 -25.85 31.77
CA VAL A 1088 12.14 -25.63 33.05
C VAL A 1088 13.61 -26.09 32.98
N LEU A 1089 13.94 -27.03 32.12
CA LEU A 1089 15.26 -27.69 32.09
C LEU A 1089 16.24 -27.10 31.06
N GLN A 1090 15.79 -26.21 30.16
CA GLN A 1090 16.66 -25.54 29.17
C GLN A 1090 17.51 -24.39 29.74
N GLY A 1091 17.43 -24.12 31.05
CA GLY A 1091 18.20 -23.05 31.69
C GLY A 1091 19.45 -23.49 32.45
N VAL A 1092 19.76 -24.79 32.56
CA VAL A 1092 20.83 -25.26 33.45
C VAL A 1092 21.64 -26.40 32.81
N ASP A 1093 22.95 -26.18 32.70
CA ASP A 1093 23.93 -27.07 32.08
C ASP A 1093 24.27 -28.26 33.02
N ILE A 1094 23.48 -29.33 32.99
CA ILE A 1094 23.70 -30.55 33.78
C ILE A 1094 23.26 -31.81 33.01
N ASP A 1095 24.07 -32.87 33.09
CA ASP A 1095 23.84 -34.21 32.52
C ASP A 1095 22.59 -34.87 33.15
N THR A 1096 21.42 -34.65 32.53
CA THR A 1096 20.11 -35.01 33.09
C THR A 1096 19.60 -36.32 32.49
N LYS A 1097 19.39 -37.34 33.33
CA LYS A 1097 18.89 -38.66 32.91
C LYS A 1097 17.40 -38.81 33.25
N LEU A 1098 16.60 -39.29 32.30
CA LEU A 1098 15.16 -39.52 32.46
C LEU A 1098 14.88 -41.02 32.60
N SER A 1099 14.18 -41.43 33.66
CA SER A 1099 13.68 -42.80 33.84
C SER A 1099 12.17 -42.84 33.68
N ILE A 1100 11.66 -43.72 32.82
CA ILE A 1100 10.22 -43.89 32.56
C ILE A 1100 9.81 -45.30 33.01
N THR A 1101 8.75 -45.40 33.81
CA THR A 1101 8.16 -46.70 34.22
C THR A 1101 6.74 -46.77 33.69
N VAL A 1102 6.43 -47.81 32.92
CA VAL A 1102 5.10 -48.06 32.35
C VAL A 1102 4.57 -49.36 32.92
N GLU A 1103 3.44 -49.29 33.62
CA GLU A 1103 2.70 -50.47 34.07
C GLU A 1103 1.51 -50.70 33.15
N VAL A 1104 1.41 -51.90 32.60
CA VAL A 1104 0.31 -52.30 31.73
C VAL A 1104 -0.42 -53.46 32.39
N GLU A 1105 -1.70 -53.27 32.69
CA GLU A 1105 -2.63 -54.34 33.02
C GLU A 1105 -3.50 -54.64 31.81
N SER A 1106 -3.53 -55.91 31.39
CA SER A 1106 -4.31 -56.36 30.25
C SER A 1106 -5.05 -57.64 30.58
N ALA A 1107 -6.38 -57.59 30.46
CA ALA A 1107 -7.25 -58.75 30.68
C ALA A 1107 -6.99 -59.90 29.69
N ALA A 1108 -6.41 -59.62 28.52
CA ALA A 1108 -6.10 -60.62 27.48
C ALA A 1108 -4.64 -61.16 27.56
N GLY A 1109 -3.83 -60.63 28.49
CA GLY A 1109 -2.42 -60.93 28.68
C GLY A 1109 -1.51 -60.44 27.54
N VAL A 1110 -0.39 -59.80 27.88
CA VAL A 1110 0.60 -59.33 26.89
C VAL A 1110 1.54 -60.49 26.52
N PRO A 1111 1.68 -60.84 25.23
CA PRO A 1111 2.60 -61.89 24.78
C PRO A 1111 4.08 -61.50 24.99
N GLU A 1112 4.86 -62.43 25.55
CA GLU A 1112 6.29 -62.22 25.87
C GLU A 1112 7.17 -61.96 24.63
N ASP A 1113 6.80 -62.50 23.48
CA ASP A 1113 7.48 -62.30 22.20
C ASP A 1113 7.33 -60.86 21.67
N VAL A 1114 6.20 -60.21 21.95
CA VAL A 1114 5.98 -58.79 21.62
C VAL A 1114 6.79 -57.89 22.55
N LEU A 1115 6.89 -58.25 23.84
CA LEU A 1115 7.69 -57.51 24.81
C LEU A 1115 9.17 -57.54 24.44
N ASN A 1116 9.73 -58.74 24.24
CA ASN A 1116 11.15 -58.89 23.92
C ASN A 1116 11.48 -58.44 22.49
N GLY A 1117 10.72 -58.87 21.48
CA GLY A 1117 11.08 -58.68 20.06
C GLY A 1117 10.67 -57.34 19.44
N ARG A 1118 9.68 -56.63 20.00
CA ARG A 1118 9.28 -55.31 19.47
C ARG A 1118 9.63 -54.15 20.39
N ILE A 1119 9.51 -54.35 21.70
CA ILE A 1119 9.69 -53.27 22.66
C ILE A 1119 11.14 -53.22 23.14
N VAL A 1120 11.69 -54.31 23.69
CA VAL A 1120 13.09 -54.32 24.17
C VAL A 1120 14.05 -54.16 22.99
N GLU A 1121 13.97 -55.03 21.99
CA GLU A 1121 14.90 -55.00 20.85
C GLU A 1121 14.83 -53.69 20.04
N GLY A 1122 13.62 -53.13 19.87
CA GLY A 1122 13.42 -51.85 19.18
C GLY A 1122 13.98 -50.65 19.94
N LEU A 1123 13.93 -50.66 21.27
CA LEU A 1123 14.48 -49.59 22.10
C LEU A 1123 16.00 -49.74 22.31
N GLU A 1124 16.51 -50.97 22.38
CA GLU A 1124 17.95 -51.24 22.40
C GLU A 1124 18.64 -50.84 21.08
N GLN A 1125 17.99 -51.03 19.92
CA GLN A 1125 18.49 -50.52 18.63
C GLN A 1125 18.59 -48.98 18.61
N LEU A 1126 17.77 -48.30 19.42
CA LEU A 1126 17.87 -46.87 19.65
C LEU A 1126 18.85 -46.51 20.78
N GLY A 1127 19.60 -47.47 21.31
CA GLY A 1127 20.61 -47.29 22.36
C GLY A 1127 20.02 -46.99 23.75
N ILE A 1128 18.77 -47.41 24.00
CA ILE A 1128 18.05 -47.15 25.24
C ILE A 1128 17.94 -48.48 26.00
N GLN A 1129 18.38 -48.52 27.26
CA GLN A 1129 18.27 -49.72 28.09
C GLN A 1129 16.87 -49.88 28.67
N VAL A 1130 16.29 -51.06 28.47
CA VAL A 1130 14.92 -51.38 28.89
C VAL A 1130 14.92 -52.71 29.61
N GLU A 1131 14.37 -52.72 30.83
CA GLU A 1131 14.13 -53.91 31.61
C GLU A 1131 12.61 -54.07 31.80
N TRP A 1132 12.11 -55.29 31.86
CA TRP A 1132 10.70 -55.53 32.19
C TRP A 1132 10.55 -56.73 33.13
N GLU A 1133 9.52 -56.68 33.97
CA GLU A 1133 9.13 -57.73 34.91
C GLU A 1133 7.62 -58.04 34.75
N ALA A 1134 7.26 -59.32 34.92
CA ALA A 1134 5.88 -59.82 34.89
C ALA A 1134 5.22 -59.81 36.28
#